data_AF-A0A6V2YLE5-F1
#
_entry.id   AF-A0A6V2YLE5-F1
#
_cell.length_a   1.000
_cell.length_b   1.000
_cell.length_c   1.000
_cell.angle_alpha   90.00
_cell.angle_beta   90.00
_cell.angle_gamma   90.00
#
_symmetry.space_group_name_H-M   'P 1'
#
loop_
_entity.id
_entity.type
_entity.pdbx_description
1 polymer ?
#
loop_
_entity_poly.entity_id
_entity_poly.type
_entity_poly.pdbx_seq_one_letter_code
_entity_poly.pdbx_strand_id
1 'polypeptide(L)'
;MAGVVSIAPFYYIHVLDNNTNVARVIAGPIRFTPNESEKVIEGPVEMVKVPPRCYVEILNPHVRKADGTPEEDDYGQVKLSHGDTEFRLHDDFPEPFPLYPGEKQNGVVEFLTVVEKNNAIRLRASRNFTDTNAAGEVFERQAGDEWLFEGPGTYIPRVEVEQVEAVTALVVSEGQALQLRARRATVDQSGVARKAGAEWLVRAPGAYLPGVDEQLVRACAAHVITRDRALHLRAKRAFMDCYKIPRKAGEEWLVTLEETDSHIIDVDEELVGSVEATTLTNQQYAVVLNPVVKGKQLLGAKQLRHGPASFFLSPGEELEDGIQEVVVLADDEALLLQAVEEFEEEVVGDGAATAPPPPPDGEEEGAGEAKRAEGGTGKVLRRPGDRWMVYGPRDYVPPVSVEVVETRKAIPLDLIEGIYVRDARSGQVRAVVGETYMLKPTEELWEKELPPEVERLLAKQRLGQNFVPPAAAAAGEMNLFTPDPEEAPARDKTRVVTFRAAENSAVQVYDYKQKAARVVFGPDLILLMPDEQFSVLSLSGDKPKRPNVITSLCLNLGPDFMTDVIAVETSDHARLRLKLSYNWHFDVGREDPDREKIFSVRDFTGDACKTIASRVRGAVAMETFDNFHKHSARVIRVSVFGEDEMGKIKGNLVFCANSLVITNVDIQSVEPVEEDTRLSLQKSVQMAIEITTKSQEARARHDAHREEEEAKGLLQQQKLKNEAQAEESRKRLLALRAESAAIETSGQAQAEAKARAQAAGIEGEAAVERARLRAEARAVEAERRLAEAREARADEAAHLERMNRLEVEKARALGEIEEEQFRGRVAALGAGTIAAIARAGPQAQAELLGGLGLSGFMITDGKNPINLFNTAQGMIANGAGGM
;
A
#
# COMPACT_ATOMS: atom_id res chain seq x y z
N MET A 1 -56.10 -82.13 119.80
CA MET A 1 -56.02 -83.39 119.03
C MET A 1 -54.83 -83.26 118.10
N ALA A 2 -53.77 -84.03 118.30
CA ALA A 2 -52.63 -84.05 117.38
C ALA A 2 -52.95 -84.99 116.21
N GLY A 3 -52.77 -84.51 114.98
CA GLY A 3 -52.83 -85.34 113.77
C GLY A 3 -51.44 -85.86 113.42
N VAL A 4 -51.35 -87.10 112.92
CA VAL A 4 -50.09 -87.67 112.42
C VAL A 4 -49.69 -86.95 111.13
N VAL A 5 -48.48 -86.40 111.08
CA VAL A 5 -47.93 -85.70 109.91
C VAL A 5 -47.10 -86.70 109.09
N SER A 6 -47.53 -86.97 107.85
CA SER A 6 -46.81 -87.87 106.95
C SER A 6 -45.85 -87.06 106.07
N ILE A 7 -44.54 -87.14 106.36
CA ILE A 7 -43.50 -86.45 105.61
C ILE A 7 -43.06 -87.34 104.44
N ALA A 8 -43.06 -86.80 103.22
CA ALA A 8 -42.65 -87.50 102.01
C ALA A 8 -41.11 -87.58 101.87
N PRO A 9 -40.55 -88.47 101.03
CA PRO A 9 -39.14 -88.39 100.64
C PRO A 9 -38.82 -87.01 100.05
N PHE A 10 -37.66 -86.45 100.39
CA PHE A 10 -37.24 -85.09 100.00
C PHE A 10 -38.13 -83.94 100.51
N TYR A 11 -38.94 -84.18 101.56
CA TYR A 11 -39.65 -83.14 102.29
C TYR A 11 -39.18 -83.12 103.75
N TYR A 12 -39.30 -81.97 104.41
CA TYR A 12 -38.98 -81.78 105.83
C TYR A 12 -40.04 -80.93 106.54
N ILE A 13 -40.06 -81.03 107.88
CA ILE A 13 -40.80 -80.12 108.77
C ILE A 13 -39.87 -79.54 109.83
N HIS A 14 -40.24 -78.40 110.41
CA HIS A 14 -39.64 -77.92 111.66
C HIS A 14 -40.60 -78.14 112.82
N VAL A 15 -40.07 -78.67 113.93
CA VAL A 15 -40.82 -78.97 115.15
C VAL A 15 -40.18 -78.25 116.32
N LEU A 16 -41.00 -77.45 117.02
CA LEU A 16 -40.67 -76.79 118.28
C LEU A 16 -41.16 -77.65 119.44
N ASP A 17 -40.28 -78.04 120.35
CA ASP A 17 -40.68 -78.56 121.65
C ASP A 17 -40.90 -77.38 122.62
N ASN A 18 -42.12 -77.20 123.11
CA ASN A 18 -42.50 -76.07 123.97
C ASN A 18 -41.95 -76.21 125.40
N ASN A 19 -41.43 -77.37 125.80
CA ASN A 19 -40.78 -77.56 127.10
C ASN A 19 -39.35 -77.01 127.13
N THR A 20 -38.60 -77.22 126.04
CA THR A 20 -37.21 -76.75 125.86
C THR A 20 -37.12 -75.44 125.07
N ASN A 21 -38.19 -75.09 124.34
CA ASN A 21 -38.25 -74.03 123.33
C ASN A 21 -37.27 -74.24 122.14
N VAL A 22 -36.81 -75.47 121.93
CA VAL A 22 -35.86 -75.84 120.87
C VAL A 22 -36.61 -76.21 119.59
N ALA A 23 -36.26 -75.54 118.48
CA ALA A 23 -36.73 -75.87 117.15
C ALA A 23 -35.72 -76.77 116.42
N ARG A 24 -36.21 -77.91 115.90
CA ARG A 24 -35.38 -78.88 115.15
C ARG A 24 -36.05 -79.33 113.85
N VAL A 25 -35.24 -79.72 112.86
CA VAL A 25 -35.73 -80.24 111.58
C VAL A 25 -36.00 -81.75 111.66
N ILE A 26 -37.05 -82.22 110.98
CA ILE A 26 -37.34 -83.63 110.78
C ILE A 26 -37.51 -83.87 109.27
N ALA A 27 -36.59 -84.62 108.69
CA ALA A 27 -36.62 -85.06 107.30
C ALA A 27 -37.52 -86.30 107.11
N GLY A 28 -38.17 -86.39 105.96
CA GLY A 28 -38.87 -87.61 105.52
C GLY A 28 -37.93 -88.63 104.84
N PRO A 29 -38.42 -89.86 104.56
CA PRO A 29 -39.80 -90.30 104.72
C PRO A 29 -40.11 -90.87 106.11
N ILE A 30 -40.94 -90.16 106.89
CA ILE A 30 -41.40 -90.62 108.21
C ILE A 30 -42.81 -90.11 108.50
N ARG A 31 -43.60 -90.90 109.24
CA ARG A 31 -44.87 -90.45 109.84
C ARG A 31 -44.61 -89.94 111.24
N PHE A 32 -44.41 -88.63 111.35
CA PHE A 32 -44.18 -87.99 112.63
C PHE A 32 -45.48 -87.81 113.41
N THR A 33 -45.46 -88.15 114.70
CA THR A 33 -46.57 -87.93 115.64
C THR A 33 -46.02 -87.08 116.78
N PRO A 34 -46.40 -85.80 116.89
CA PRO A 34 -45.88 -84.93 117.94
C PRO A 34 -46.36 -85.36 119.32
N ASN A 35 -45.47 -85.29 120.31
CA ASN A 35 -45.79 -85.43 121.72
C ASN A 35 -46.59 -84.22 122.25
N GLU A 36 -47.14 -84.30 123.46
CA GLU A 36 -47.99 -83.22 124.02
C GLU A 36 -47.29 -81.85 124.16
N SER A 37 -45.95 -81.85 124.30
CA SER A 37 -45.16 -80.62 124.32
C SER A 37 -44.71 -80.16 122.92
N GLU A 38 -44.90 -80.94 121.86
CA GLU A 38 -44.32 -80.67 120.54
C GLU A 38 -45.33 -80.04 119.58
N LYS A 39 -44.85 -79.05 118.82
CA LYS A 39 -45.65 -78.30 117.85
C LYS A 39 -44.88 -78.19 116.53
N VAL A 40 -45.48 -78.66 115.44
CA VAL A 40 -44.98 -78.36 114.09
C VAL A 40 -45.15 -76.86 113.84
N ILE A 41 -44.05 -76.19 113.50
CA ILE A 41 -44.04 -74.74 113.23
C ILE A 41 -43.95 -74.45 111.73
N GLU A 42 -43.33 -75.32 110.93
CA GLU A 42 -43.15 -75.13 109.50
C GLU A 42 -43.16 -76.47 108.73
N GLY A 43 -43.67 -76.45 107.50
CA GLY A 43 -43.72 -77.60 106.58
C GLY A 43 -44.96 -78.51 106.67
N PRO A 44 -45.06 -79.55 105.81
CA PRO A 44 -43.98 -80.07 104.94
C PRO A 44 -43.51 -79.10 103.84
N VAL A 45 -42.21 -78.85 103.79
CA VAL A 45 -41.52 -78.08 102.73
C VAL A 45 -40.63 -79.03 101.92
N GLU A 46 -40.48 -78.80 100.62
CA GLU A 46 -39.57 -79.55 99.76
C GLU A 46 -38.10 -79.16 100.02
N MET A 47 -37.19 -80.14 99.95
CA MET A 47 -35.75 -79.94 100.10
C MET A 47 -35.13 -79.20 98.92
N VAL A 48 -34.15 -78.35 99.19
CA VAL A 48 -33.43 -77.59 98.15
C VAL A 48 -32.56 -78.55 97.35
N LYS A 49 -32.69 -78.55 96.03
CA LYS A 49 -31.92 -79.39 95.11
C LYS A 49 -31.13 -78.52 94.14
N VAL A 50 -29.80 -78.64 94.19
CA VAL A 50 -28.88 -77.96 93.26
C VAL A 50 -28.48 -78.92 92.12
N PRO A 51 -28.80 -78.63 90.85
CA PRO A 51 -28.32 -79.43 89.71
C PRO A 51 -26.83 -79.24 89.41
N PRO A 52 -26.17 -80.16 88.67
CA PRO A 52 -24.79 -80.00 88.23
C PRO A 52 -24.56 -78.68 87.48
N ARG A 53 -23.45 -78.00 87.79
CA ARG A 53 -23.09 -76.65 87.30
C ARG A 53 -24.04 -75.53 87.72
N CYS A 54 -24.87 -75.76 88.73
CA CYS A 54 -25.63 -74.72 89.40
C CYS A 54 -25.11 -74.45 90.82
N TYR A 55 -25.54 -73.33 91.38
CA TYR A 55 -25.34 -72.92 92.76
C TYR A 55 -26.63 -72.28 93.33
N VAL A 56 -26.72 -72.14 94.65
CA VAL A 56 -27.81 -71.42 95.33
C VAL A 56 -27.28 -70.69 96.54
N GLU A 57 -27.79 -69.48 96.83
CA GLU A 57 -27.41 -68.72 98.02
C GLU A 57 -28.31 -69.07 99.22
N ILE A 58 -27.70 -69.30 100.39
CA ILE A 58 -28.39 -69.50 101.67
C ILE A 58 -27.97 -68.40 102.65
N LEU A 59 -28.94 -67.74 103.27
CA LEU A 59 -28.77 -66.74 104.33
C LEU A 59 -28.80 -67.44 105.71
N ASN A 60 -27.96 -66.97 106.64
CA ASN A 60 -27.79 -67.54 107.99
C ASN A 60 -27.45 -69.05 107.98
N PRO A 61 -26.45 -69.51 107.20
CA PRO A 61 -26.14 -70.93 107.08
C PRO A 61 -25.80 -71.57 108.43
N HIS A 62 -26.16 -72.84 108.62
CA HIS A 62 -25.78 -73.59 109.82
C HIS A 62 -24.26 -73.79 109.91
N VAL A 63 -23.72 -73.69 111.13
CA VAL A 63 -22.31 -74.01 111.40
C VAL A 63 -22.13 -75.53 111.29
N ARG A 64 -21.08 -75.98 110.59
CA ARG A 64 -20.73 -77.40 110.47
C ARG A 64 -19.55 -77.77 111.35
N LYS A 65 -19.62 -78.95 111.95
CA LYS A 65 -18.49 -79.66 112.57
C LYS A 65 -17.56 -80.20 111.47
N ALA A 66 -16.37 -80.65 111.87
CA ALA A 66 -15.36 -81.19 110.95
C ALA A 66 -15.76 -82.51 110.24
N ASP A 67 -16.89 -83.11 110.62
CA ASP A 67 -17.51 -84.28 109.98
C ASP A 67 -18.66 -83.91 109.02
N GLY A 68 -18.92 -82.61 108.81
CA GLY A 68 -20.01 -82.09 107.98
C GLY A 68 -21.38 -82.03 108.66
N THR A 69 -21.51 -82.54 109.90
CA THR A 69 -22.78 -82.47 110.65
C THR A 69 -23.02 -81.08 111.26
N PRO A 70 -24.27 -80.66 111.49
CA PRO A 70 -24.55 -79.37 112.13
C PRO A 70 -23.97 -79.29 113.55
N GLU A 71 -23.47 -78.12 113.92
CA GLU A 71 -23.18 -77.78 115.31
C GLU A 71 -24.48 -77.48 116.05
N GLU A 72 -24.67 -78.12 117.21
CA GLU A 72 -25.81 -77.92 118.12
C GLU A 72 -25.30 -77.19 119.36
N ASP A 73 -26.13 -76.33 119.96
CA ASP A 73 -25.83 -75.64 121.21
C ASP A 73 -26.06 -76.53 122.45
N ASP A 74 -25.82 -75.98 123.65
CA ASP A 74 -25.99 -76.67 124.93
C ASP A 74 -27.45 -77.17 125.20
N TYR A 75 -28.42 -76.75 124.39
CA TYR A 75 -29.83 -77.13 124.47
C TYR A 75 -30.28 -78.06 123.32
N GLY A 76 -29.43 -78.29 122.31
CA GLY A 76 -29.75 -79.11 121.14
C GLY A 76 -30.39 -78.34 119.97
N GLN A 77 -30.27 -77.00 119.94
CA GLN A 77 -30.66 -76.20 118.77
C GLN A 77 -29.48 -76.05 117.80
N VAL A 78 -29.74 -76.19 116.50
CA VAL A 78 -28.71 -76.01 115.46
C VAL A 78 -28.28 -74.54 115.38
N LYS A 79 -26.97 -74.34 115.48
CA LYS A 79 -26.28 -73.04 115.53
C LYS A 79 -26.12 -72.46 114.13
N LEU A 80 -26.50 -71.19 113.94
CA LEU A 80 -26.44 -70.50 112.64
C LEU A 80 -25.43 -69.35 112.64
N SER A 81 -24.75 -69.17 111.50
CA SER A 81 -23.93 -67.99 111.20
C SER A 81 -24.82 -66.80 110.83
N HIS A 82 -25.52 -66.24 111.82
CA HIS A 82 -26.47 -65.15 111.63
C HIS A 82 -25.82 -63.92 110.96
N GLY A 83 -26.42 -63.46 109.86
CA GLY A 83 -25.95 -62.29 109.11
C GLY A 83 -24.91 -62.57 108.01
N ASP A 84 -24.43 -63.81 107.87
CA ASP A 84 -23.57 -64.22 106.75
C ASP A 84 -24.36 -65.04 105.70
N THR A 85 -23.74 -65.27 104.53
CA THR A 85 -24.33 -66.07 103.45
C THR A 85 -23.40 -67.18 102.97
N GLU A 86 -23.94 -68.21 102.34
CA GLU A 86 -23.20 -69.35 101.77
C GLU A 86 -23.74 -69.66 100.38
N PHE A 87 -22.86 -69.76 99.37
CA PHE A 87 -23.20 -70.34 98.08
C PHE A 87 -23.01 -71.87 98.14
N ARG A 88 -24.10 -72.63 98.04
CA ARG A 88 -24.06 -74.11 98.00
C ARG A 88 -24.00 -74.59 96.55
N LEU A 89 -22.93 -75.29 96.18
CA LEU A 89 -22.77 -75.92 94.87
C LEU A 89 -23.27 -77.38 94.89
N HIS A 90 -23.51 -77.92 93.69
CA HIS A 90 -23.84 -79.34 93.51
C HIS A 90 -22.75 -80.30 94.02
N ASP A 91 -21.49 -79.90 93.96
CA ASP A 91 -20.38 -80.80 94.30
C ASP A 91 -20.25 -80.98 95.84
N ASP A 92 -20.62 -79.96 96.62
CA ASP A 92 -20.76 -80.02 98.08
C ASP A 92 -22.11 -80.64 98.52
N PHE A 93 -23.16 -80.42 97.71
CA PHE A 93 -24.54 -80.85 97.99
C PHE A 93 -25.15 -81.62 96.79
N PRO A 94 -24.72 -82.88 96.54
CA PRO A 94 -25.21 -83.67 95.41
C PRO A 94 -26.63 -84.23 95.63
N GLU A 95 -27.05 -84.38 96.88
CA GLU A 95 -28.41 -84.80 97.26
C GLU A 95 -29.25 -83.62 97.79
N PRO A 96 -30.60 -83.64 97.63
CA PRO A 96 -31.45 -82.57 98.13
C PRO A 96 -31.36 -82.42 99.65
N PHE A 97 -31.16 -81.20 100.15
CA PHE A 97 -30.97 -80.91 101.57
C PHE A 97 -32.14 -80.12 102.18
N PRO A 98 -32.52 -80.39 103.44
CA PRO A 98 -33.43 -79.52 104.18
C PRO A 98 -32.74 -78.22 104.58
N LEU A 99 -33.53 -77.17 104.84
CA LEU A 99 -33.06 -75.98 105.54
C LEU A 99 -33.29 -76.14 107.04
N TYR A 100 -32.34 -75.71 107.85
CA TYR A 100 -32.47 -75.71 109.31
C TYR A 100 -33.29 -74.50 109.82
N PRO A 101 -33.90 -74.55 111.03
CA PRO A 101 -34.75 -73.47 111.55
C PRO A 101 -34.02 -72.11 111.67
N GLY A 102 -34.23 -71.24 110.67
CA GLY A 102 -33.61 -69.90 110.58
C GLY A 102 -32.71 -69.69 109.35
N GLU A 103 -32.27 -70.77 108.68
CA GLU A 103 -31.72 -70.69 107.33
C GLU A 103 -32.79 -70.23 106.34
N LYS A 104 -32.40 -69.47 105.31
CA LYS A 104 -33.31 -69.08 104.23
C LYS A 104 -32.60 -69.13 102.89
N GLN A 105 -33.23 -69.75 101.89
CA GLN A 105 -32.77 -69.61 100.50
C GLN A 105 -32.96 -68.16 100.05
N ASN A 106 -31.93 -67.57 99.44
CA ASN A 106 -32.03 -66.33 98.69
C ASN A 106 -32.08 -66.63 97.20
N GLY A 107 -32.95 -65.92 96.46
CA GLY A 107 -33.12 -66.10 95.02
C GLY A 107 -33.54 -67.51 94.59
N VAL A 108 -33.15 -67.88 93.38
CA VAL A 108 -33.39 -69.20 92.76
C VAL A 108 -32.06 -69.92 92.53
N VAL A 109 -32.12 -71.18 92.13
CA VAL A 109 -30.93 -71.95 91.75
C VAL A 109 -30.43 -71.44 90.39
N GLU A 110 -29.20 -70.91 90.35
CA GLU A 110 -28.60 -70.27 89.17
C GLU A 110 -27.48 -71.11 88.56
N PHE A 111 -27.19 -70.89 87.26
CA PHE A 111 -26.06 -71.54 86.57
C PHE A 111 -24.74 -70.79 86.85
N LEU A 112 -23.66 -71.55 87.01
CA LEU A 112 -22.30 -70.98 87.11
C LEU A 112 -21.90 -70.27 85.81
N THR A 113 -21.26 -69.11 85.93
CA THR A 113 -20.92 -68.26 84.78
C THR A 113 -19.76 -68.85 83.99
N VAL A 114 -19.98 -69.22 82.72
CA VAL A 114 -18.94 -69.71 81.82
C VAL A 114 -18.31 -68.54 81.06
N VAL A 115 -16.99 -68.39 81.18
CA VAL A 115 -16.20 -67.34 80.52
C VAL A 115 -15.46 -67.98 79.34
N GLU A 116 -15.73 -67.48 78.13
CA GLU A 116 -15.13 -67.98 76.91
C GLU A 116 -13.69 -67.46 76.71
N LYS A 117 -12.92 -68.13 75.84
CA LYS A 117 -11.58 -67.68 75.46
C LYS A 117 -11.63 -66.27 74.83
N ASN A 118 -10.65 -65.43 75.16
CA ASN A 118 -10.55 -64.00 74.78
C ASN A 118 -11.58 -63.09 75.49
N ASN A 119 -12.36 -63.61 76.44
CA ASN A 119 -13.22 -62.83 77.33
C ASN A 119 -12.74 -62.99 78.79
N ALA A 120 -13.09 -62.04 79.63
CA ALA A 120 -12.84 -62.07 81.07
C ALA A 120 -13.99 -61.42 81.85
N ILE A 121 -14.07 -61.67 83.15
CA ILE A 121 -14.93 -60.94 84.07
C ILE A 121 -14.05 -60.12 85.02
N ARG A 122 -14.35 -58.83 85.15
CA ARG A 122 -13.77 -57.96 86.18
C ARG A 122 -14.45 -58.26 87.51
N LEU A 123 -13.66 -58.71 88.46
CA LEU A 123 -14.08 -59.05 89.81
C LEU A 123 -13.57 -57.98 90.79
N ARG A 124 -14.33 -57.74 91.86
CA ARG A 124 -13.97 -56.81 92.94
C ARG A 124 -14.18 -57.46 94.31
N ALA A 125 -13.22 -57.30 95.22
CA ALA A 125 -13.37 -57.76 96.60
C ALA A 125 -14.34 -56.84 97.37
N SER A 126 -15.40 -57.40 97.97
CA SER A 126 -16.39 -56.66 98.77
C SER A 126 -16.00 -56.53 100.25
N ARG A 127 -15.27 -57.54 100.76
CA ARG A 127 -14.66 -57.60 102.10
C ARG A 127 -13.24 -58.15 101.99
N ASN A 128 -12.39 -57.96 103.00
CA ASN A 128 -11.07 -58.62 103.02
C ASN A 128 -11.25 -60.14 103.13
N PHE A 129 -10.48 -60.92 102.34
CA PHE A 129 -10.49 -62.38 102.42
C PHE A 129 -9.17 -62.98 101.91
N THR A 130 -8.89 -64.23 102.32
CA THR A 130 -7.78 -65.02 101.76
C THR A 130 -8.23 -65.72 100.48
N ASP A 131 -7.64 -65.35 99.35
CA ASP A 131 -7.82 -66.05 98.08
C ASP A 131 -6.71 -67.07 97.86
N THR A 132 -6.98 -68.07 97.01
CA THR A 132 -6.04 -69.12 96.63
C THR A 132 -5.96 -69.15 95.11
N ASN A 133 -4.77 -68.85 94.57
CA ASN A 133 -4.52 -68.90 93.12
C ASN A 133 -4.58 -70.34 92.60
N ALA A 134 -4.70 -70.51 91.28
CA ALA A 134 -4.67 -71.83 90.62
C ALA A 134 -3.38 -72.64 90.86
N ALA A 135 -2.31 -71.99 91.37
CA ALA A 135 -1.06 -72.62 91.80
C ALA A 135 -1.09 -73.17 93.25
N GLY A 136 -2.18 -72.98 94.00
CA GLY A 136 -2.30 -73.34 95.42
C GLY A 136 -1.73 -72.31 96.40
N GLU A 137 -1.22 -71.18 95.90
CA GLU A 137 -0.69 -70.09 96.72
C GLU A 137 -1.84 -69.28 97.35
N VAL A 138 -1.81 -69.15 98.68
CA VAL A 138 -2.80 -68.38 99.46
C VAL A 138 -2.28 -66.96 99.71
N PHE A 139 -3.10 -65.95 99.46
CA PHE A 139 -2.78 -64.53 99.63
C PHE A 139 -4.01 -63.73 100.08
N GLU A 140 -3.80 -62.61 100.77
CA GLU A 140 -4.88 -61.76 101.26
C GLU A 140 -5.27 -60.70 100.22
N ARG A 141 -6.56 -60.60 99.90
CA ARG A 141 -7.15 -59.50 99.12
C ARG A 141 -7.82 -58.50 100.06
N GLN A 142 -7.71 -57.22 99.73
CA GLN A 142 -8.32 -56.12 100.48
C GLN A 142 -9.63 -55.68 99.81
N ALA A 143 -10.59 -55.20 100.62
CA ALA A 143 -11.85 -54.66 100.09
C ALA A 143 -11.59 -53.51 99.10
N GLY A 144 -12.11 -53.63 97.88
CA GLY A 144 -11.86 -52.71 96.77
C GLY A 144 -10.73 -53.10 95.81
N ASP A 145 -10.01 -54.20 96.05
CA ASP A 145 -9.12 -54.79 95.04
C ASP A 145 -9.92 -55.28 93.83
N GLU A 146 -9.39 -55.07 92.62
CA GLU A 146 -10.02 -55.50 91.36
C GLU A 146 -9.06 -56.37 90.52
N TRP A 147 -9.56 -57.45 89.93
CA TRP A 147 -8.79 -58.37 89.07
C TRP A 147 -9.65 -58.92 87.93
N LEU A 148 -9.02 -59.59 86.96
CA LEU A 148 -9.73 -60.33 85.91
C LEU A 148 -9.78 -61.82 86.24
N PHE A 149 -10.91 -62.46 85.95
CA PHE A 149 -11.02 -63.90 85.74
C PHE A 149 -11.04 -64.15 84.23
N GLU A 150 -9.95 -64.66 83.68
CA GLU A 150 -9.75 -64.86 82.23
C GLU A 150 -10.29 -66.22 81.77
N GLY A 151 -10.98 -66.26 80.63
CA GLY A 151 -11.45 -67.49 80.01
C GLY A 151 -10.39 -68.18 79.13
N PRO A 152 -10.50 -69.51 78.89
CA PRO A 152 -11.70 -70.32 79.12
C PRO A 152 -11.78 -70.91 80.54
N GLY A 153 -12.88 -70.65 81.25
CA GLY A 153 -13.11 -71.17 82.60
C GLY A 153 -14.54 -70.96 83.09
N THR A 154 -14.95 -71.73 84.10
CA THR A 154 -16.21 -71.51 84.81
C THR A 154 -15.92 -70.75 86.10
N TYR A 155 -16.51 -69.57 86.25
CA TYR A 155 -16.41 -68.79 87.49
C TYR A 155 -17.31 -69.40 88.57
N ILE A 156 -16.77 -69.59 89.77
CA ILE A 156 -17.49 -69.99 90.97
C ILE A 156 -17.70 -68.73 91.84
N PRO A 157 -18.95 -68.28 92.05
CA PRO A 157 -19.23 -67.15 92.93
C PRO A 157 -18.70 -67.36 94.34
N ARG A 158 -18.17 -66.28 94.94
CA ARG A 158 -17.77 -66.22 96.36
C ARG A 158 -18.41 -65.02 97.02
N VAL A 159 -18.73 -65.15 98.30
CA VAL A 159 -19.50 -64.18 99.09
C VAL A 159 -18.74 -62.86 99.27
N GLU A 160 -17.42 -62.92 99.14
CA GLU A 160 -16.49 -61.81 99.26
C GLU A 160 -16.15 -61.14 97.92
N VAL A 161 -16.77 -61.58 96.80
CA VAL A 161 -16.39 -61.17 95.43
C VAL A 161 -17.60 -60.76 94.59
N GLU A 162 -17.62 -59.48 94.22
CA GLU A 162 -18.60 -58.84 93.34
C GLU A 162 -18.17 -58.96 91.86
N GLN A 163 -19.11 -59.28 90.96
CA GLN A 163 -18.87 -59.22 89.50
C GLN A 163 -19.21 -57.80 89.00
N VAL A 164 -18.26 -57.12 88.35
CA VAL A 164 -18.38 -55.71 87.96
C VAL A 164 -18.76 -55.53 86.48
N GLU A 165 -17.99 -56.11 85.56
CA GLU A 165 -18.21 -56.01 84.11
C GLU A 165 -17.60 -57.20 83.37
N ALA A 166 -18.14 -57.53 82.20
CA ALA A 166 -17.52 -58.47 81.26
C ALA A 166 -16.62 -57.72 80.29
N VAL A 167 -15.37 -58.15 80.15
CA VAL A 167 -14.34 -57.54 79.29
C VAL A 167 -14.08 -58.48 78.11
N THR A 168 -14.05 -57.93 76.90
CA THR A 168 -13.73 -58.66 75.67
C THR A 168 -12.39 -58.18 75.10
N ALA A 169 -11.64 -59.07 74.44
CA ALA A 169 -10.38 -58.70 73.82
C ALA A 169 -10.57 -57.82 72.57
N LEU A 170 -9.72 -56.82 72.43
CA LEU A 170 -9.63 -55.91 71.30
C LEU A 170 -8.80 -56.55 70.17
N VAL A 171 -9.24 -56.44 68.92
CA VAL A 171 -8.49 -56.99 67.77
C VAL A 171 -7.50 -55.96 67.22
N VAL A 172 -6.23 -56.33 67.17
CA VAL A 172 -5.16 -55.60 66.50
C VAL A 172 -4.94 -56.22 65.12
N SER A 173 -5.23 -55.47 64.06
CA SER A 173 -4.96 -55.88 62.67
C SER A 173 -3.50 -55.58 62.28
N GLU A 174 -3.01 -56.22 61.22
CA GLU A 174 -1.77 -55.78 60.57
C GLU A 174 -1.91 -54.32 60.09
N GLY A 175 -0.84 -53.52 60.21
CA GLY A 175 -0.86 -52.09 59.93
C GLY A 175 -1.65 -51.25 60.96
N GLN A 176 -2.07 -51.82 62.10
CA GLN A 176 -2.75 -51.11 63.19
C GLN A 176 -2.04 -51.28 64.53
N ALA A 177 -2.30 -50.35 65.45
CA ALA A 177 -1.88 -50.43 66.85
C ALA A 177 -2.97 -49.88 67.77
N LEU A 178 -3.02 -50.33 69.02
CA LEU A 178 -3.91 -49.79 70.05
C LEU A 178 -3.12 -48.84 70.96
N GLN A 179 -3.56 -47.59 71.07
CA GLN A 179 -3.02 -46.64 72.05
C GLN A 179 -3.74 -46.86 73.39
N LEU A 180 -2.99 -47.29 74.39
CA LEU A 180 -3.48 -47.55 75.75
C LEU A 180 -3.00 -46.46 76.71
N ARG A 181 -3.71 -46.30 77.82
CA ARG A 181 -3.39 -45.42 78.95
C ARG A 181 -3.53 -46.18 80.27
N ALA A 182 -2.55 -46.06 81.15
CA ALA A 182 -2.62 -46.64 82.49
C ALA A 182 -3.48 -45.76 83.42
N ARG A 183 -4.54 -46.33 84.00
CA ARG A 183 -5.41 -45.68 85.00
C ARG A 183 -4.70 -45.51 86.35
N ARG A 184 -4.01 -46.56 86.81
CA ARG A 184 -3.13 -46.57 87.99
C ARG A 184 -1.72 -46.98 87.59
N ALA A 185 -0.78 -47.08 88.54
CA ALA A 185 0.52 -47.69 88.26
C ALA A 185 0.32 -49.21 88.08
N THR A 186 0.70 -49.76 86.93
CA THR A 186 0.47 -51.16 86.56
C THR A 186 1.64 -51.70 85.74
N VAL A 187 1.68 -53.01 85.48
CA VAL A 187 2.61 -53.64 84.53
C VAL A 187 1.79 -54.07 83.32
N ASP A 188 2.21 -53.68 82.12
CA ASP A 188 1.52 -54.09 80.90
C ASP A 188 1.82 -55.55 80.50
N GLN A 189 1.07 -56.08 79.53
CA GLN A 189 1.29 -57.44 79.01
C GLN A 189 2.71 -57.72 78.46
N SER A 190 3.51 -56.69 78.16
CA SER A 190 4.91 -56.85 77.72
C SER A 190 5.91 -56.88 78.88
N GLY A 191 5.42 -56.81 80.12
CA GLY A 191 6.24 -56.79 81.34
C GLY A 191 6.80 -55.41 81.70
N VAL A 192 6.34 -54.34 81.04
CA VAL A 192 6.85 -52.98 81.27
C VAL A 192 6.02 -52.28 82.33
N ALA A 193 6.67 -51.78 83.38
CA ALA A 193 6.02 -51.00 84.44
C ALA A 193 5.59 -49.61 83.92
N ARG A 194 4.28 -49.35 83.90
CA ARG A 194 3.65 -48.11 83.47
C ARG A 194 3.22 -47.28 84.69
N LYS A 195 3.53 -45.99 84.67
CA LYS A 195 3.04 -45.02 85.67
C LYS A 195 1.59 -44.66 85.37
N ALA A 196 0.80 -44.29 86.38
CA ALA A 196 -0.54 -43.73 86.17
C ALA A 196 -0.49 -42.54 85.21
N GLY A 197 -1.40 -42.51 84.23
CA GLY A 197 -1.44 -41.52 83.15
C GLY A 197 -0.43 -41.72 82.02
N ALA A 198 0.47 -42.72 82.07
CA ALA A 198 1.34 -43.06 80.96
C ALA A 198 0.54 -43.66 79.80
N GLU A 199 0.98 -43.39 78.57
CA GLU A 199 0.40 -43.96 77.34
C GLU A 199 1.46 -44.72 76.52
N TRP A 200 1.03 -45.72 75.77
CA TRP A 200 1.89 -46.52 74.87
C TRP A 200 1.08 -47.15 73.73
N LEU A 201 1.76 -47.62 72.69
CA LEU A 201 1.16 -48.41 71.61
C LEU A 201 1.37 -49.92 71.82
N VAL A 202 0.31 -50.70 71.61
CA VAL A 202 0.38 -52.15 71.38
C VAL A 202 0.33 -52.40 69.88
N ARG A 203 1.45 -52.89 69.32
CA ARG A 203 1.66 -53.13 67.88
C ARG A 203 1.59 -54.61 67.47
N ALA A 204 1.34 -55.52 68.41
CA ALA A 204 1.32 -56.97 68.14
C ALA A 204 -0.04 -57.40 67.56
N PRO A 205 -0.10 -58.02 66.37
CA PRO A 205 -1.36 -58.44 65.75
C PRO A 205 -2.00 -59.61 66.50
N GLY A 206 -3.32 -59.58 66.67
CA GLY A 206 -4.07 -60.60 67.42
C GLY A 206 -5.16 -60.02 68.33
N ALA A 207 -5.62 -60.84 69.28
CA ALA A 207 -6.60 -60.42 70.29
C ALA A 207 -5.88 -59.99 71.58
N TYR A 208 -6.02 -58.72 71.94
CA TYR A 208 -5.43 -58.10 73.14
C TYR A 208 -6.50 -57.85 74.19
N LEU A 209 -6.44 -58.55 75.33
CA LEU A 209 -7.35 -58.39 76.45
C LEU A 209 -6.85 -57.30 77.42
N PRO A 210 -7.50 -56.12 77.53
CA PRO A 210 -7.00 -55.04 78.39
C PRO A 210 -7.06 -55.42 79.88
N GLY A 211 -5.97 -55.18 80.60
CA GLY A 211 -5.93 -55.32 82.06
C GLY A 211 -6.85 -54.34 82.80
N VAL A 212 -7.12 -54.62 84.07
CA VAL A 212 -8.02 -53.83 84.96
C VAL A 212 -7.76 -52.32 84.94
N ASP A 213 -6.47 -51.94 84.87
CA ASP A 213 -5.98 -50.57 84.85
C ASP A 213 -5.55 -50.08 83.45
N GLU A 214 -5.77 -50.85 82.39
CA GLU A 214 -5.47 -50.45 81.01
C GLU A 214 -6.73 -49.87 80.33
N GLN A 215 -6.65 -48.61 79.91
CA GLN A 215 -7.73 -47.94 79.17
C GLN A 215 -7.35 -47.77 77.71
N LEU A 216 -8.18 -48.27 76.79
CA LEU A 216 -8.08 -47.92 75.38
C LEU A 216 -8.33 -46.42 75.18
N VAL A 217 -7.42 -45.74 74.47
CA VAL A 217 -7.54 -44.33 74.05
C VAL A 217 -8.07 -44.26 72.62
N ARG A 218 -7.42 -44.97 71.68
CA ARG A 218 -7.82 -45.09 70.27
C ARG A 218 -7.10 -46.23 69.57
N ALA A 219 -7.59 -46.66 68.42
CA ALA A 219 -6.80 -47.38 67.43
C ALA A 219 -6.03 -46.38 66.54
N CYS A 220 -4.82 -46.73 66.16
CA CYS A 220 -3.95 -45.99 65.24
C CYS A 220 -3.67 -46.85 64.00
N ALA A 221 -3.70 -46.24 62.82
CA ALA A 221 -3.37 -46.91 61.56
C ALA A 221 -2.01 -46.42 61.03
N ALA A 222 -1.31 -47.28 60.28
CA ALA A 222 -0.07 -46.93 59.62
C ALA A 222 -0.32 -45.93 58.47
N HIS A 223 0.57 -44.96 58.36
CA HIS A 223 0.63 -44.03 57.24
C HIS A 223 1.53 -44.64 56.16
N VAL A 224 1.01 -44.81 54.95
CA VAL A 224 1.76 -45.39 53.82
C VAL A 224 2.75 -44.37 53.29
N ILE A 225 4.00 -44.79 53.13
CA ILE A 225 5.12 -43.99 52.60
C ILE A 225 5.36 -44.39 51.14
N THR A 226 5.70 -43.42 50.28
CA THR A 226 5.98 -43.69 48.87
C THR A 226 7.33 -43.10 48.45
N ARG A 227 7.76 -43.36 47.22
CA ARG A 227 8.97 -42.74 46.65
C ARG A 227 8.85 -41.21 46.53
N ASP A 228 7.61 -40.72 46.47
CA ASP A 228 7.30 -39.33 46.18
C ASP A 228 6.80 -38.58 47.42
N ARG A 229 6.60 -39.28 48.56
CA ARG A 229 6.08 -38.71 49.82
C ARG A 229 6.75 -39.31 51.06
N ALA A 230 7.44 -38.46 51.81
CA ALA A 230 7.98 -38.74 53.13
C ALA A 230 7.07 -38.16 54.23
N LEU A 231 7.13 -38.72 55.44
CA LEU A 231 6.41 -38.20 56.62
C LEU A 231 7.32 -37.30 57.44
N HIS A 232 6.89 -36.07 57.73
CA HIS A 232 7.62 -35.12 58.57
C HIS A 232 7.13 -35.22 60.01
N LEU A 233 8.01 -35.72 60.88
CA LEU A 233 7.72 -35.98 62.29
C LEU A 233 8.53 -35.04 63.20
N ARG A 234 7.95 -34.69 64.34
CA ARG A 234 8.59 -33.99 65.47
C ARG A 234 8.51 -34.82 66.75
N ALA A 235 9.58 -34.83 67.54
CA ALA A 235 9.61 -35.46 68.85
C ALA A 235 9.06 -34.53 69.94
N LYS A 236 7.97 -34.94 70.61
CA LYS A 236 7.35 -34.20 71.72
C LYS A 236 8.21 -34.17 72.98
N ARG A 237 8.99 -35.24 73.21
CA ARG A 237 9.96 -35.38 74.31
C ARG A 237 11.19 -36.14 73.82
N ALA A 238 12.24 -36.23 74.63
CA ALA A 238 13.38 -37.09 74.31
C ALA A 238 13.01 -38.57 74.50
N PHE A 239 13.12 -39.37 73.45
CA PHE A 239 12.76 -40.80 73.43
C PHE A 239 13.61 -41.58 72.42
N MET A 240 13.34 -42.88 72.25
CA MET A 240 13.95 -43.72 71.22
C MET A 240 12.85 -44.19 70.27
N ASP A 241 13.00 -43.93 68.98
CA ASP A 241 12.00 -44.31 67.97
C ASP A 241 12.00 -45.82 67.66
N CYS A 242 11.05 -46.27 66.83
CA CYS A 242 10.93 -47.67 66.44
C CYS A 242 12.12 -48.20 65.62
N TYR A 243 12.96 -47.31 65.07
CA TYR A 243 14.21 -47.63 64.36
C TYR A 243 15.43 -47.65 65.30
N LYS A 244 15.21 -47.38 66.60
CA LYS A 244 16.21 -47.31 67.69
C LYS A 244 17.11 -46.07 67.62
N ILE A 245 16.69 -45.02 66.93
CA ILE A 245 17.40 -43.74 66.87
C ILE A 245 16.96 -42.88 68.07
N PRO A 246 17.91 -42.33 68.86
CA PRO A 246 17.58 -41.48 70.01
C PRO A 246 17.23 -40.05 69.56
N ARG A 247 15.95 -39.68 69.66
CA ARG A 247 15.43 -38.36 69.28
C ARG A 247 15.38 -37.42 70.49
N LYS A 248 15.69 -36.14 70.29
CA LYS A 248 15.58 -35.09 71.33
C LYS A 248 14.22 -34.40 71.27
N ALA A 249 13.78 -33.82 72.39
CA ALA A 249 12.57 -33.00 72.40
C ALA A 249 12.72 -31.80 71.43
N GLY A 250 11.75 -31.61 70.54
CA GLY A 250 11.78 -30.59 69.49
C GLY A 250 12.67 -30.92 68.28
N GLU A 251 13.26 -32.12 68.21
CA GLU A 251 13.92 -32.61 67.00
C GLU A 251 12.88 -32.96 65.93
N GLU A 252 13.16 -32.61 64.67
CA GLU A 252 12.31 -32.92 63.53
C GLU A 252 13.10 -33.73 62.49
N TRP A 253 12.44 -34.70 61.85
CA TRP A 253 13.04 -35.55 60.82
C TRP A 253 11.99 -35.99 59.78
N LEU A 254 12.48 -36.61 58.70
CA LEU A 254 11.65 -37.30 57.72
C LEU A 254 11.76 -38.81 57.90
N VAL A 255 10.64 -39.52 57.80
CA VAL A 255 10.60 -40.98 57.58
C VAL A 255 10.36 -41.21 56.08
N THR A 256 11.24 -41.95 55.43
CA THR A 256 11.23 -42.20 53.98
C THR A 256 11.08 -43.69 53.67
N LEU A 257 10.89 -44.02 52.38
CA LEU A 257 10.79 -45.41 51.91
C LEU A 257 12.07 -46.25 52.16
N GLU A 258 13.20 -45.61 52.50
CA GLU A 258 14.42 -46.32 52.91
C GLU A 258 14.33 -46.87 54.34
N GLU A 259 13.49 -46.27 55.20
CA GLU A 259 13.27 -46.71 56.59
C GLU A 259 12.07 -47.68 56.70
N THR A 260 10.96 -47.41 56.00
CA THR A 260 9.79 -48.31 55.97
C THR A 260 8.81 -47.99 54.82
N ASP A 261 7.94 -48.94 54.48
CA ASP A 261 6.78 -48.72 53.61
C ASP A 261 5.57 -48.12 54.35
N SER A 262 5.50 -48.27 55.67
CA SER A 262 4.32 -47.94 56.46
C SER A 262 4.68 -47.64 57.92
N HIS A 263 4.35 -46.43 58.39
CA HIS A 263 4.75 -45.95 59.71
C HIS A 263 3.54 -45.64 60.60
N ILE A 264 3.49 -46.23 61.80
CA ILE A 264 2.50 -45.90 62.83
C ILE A 264 3.15 -44.92 63.83
N ILE A 265 2.66 -43.68 63.80
CA ILE A 265 3.07 -42.56 64.67
C ILE A 265 2.87 -42.95 66.13
N ASP A 266 3.94 -42.91 66.92
CA ASP A 266 3.93 -43.24 68.35
C ASP A 266 3.44 -42.08 69.23
N VAL A 267 3.24 -42.35 70.52
CA VAL A 267 2.74 -41.42 71.53
C VAL A 267 3.60 -40.15 71.61
N ASP A 268 4.92 -40.31 71.45
CA ASP A 268 5.92 -39.25 71.59
C ASP A 268 6.27 -38.55 70.27
N GLU A 269 5.66 -38.98 69.16
CA GLU A 269 5.84 -38.42 67.82
C GLU A 269 4.65 -37.52 67.45
N GLU A 270 4.91 -36.45 66.73
CA GLU A 270 3.92 -35.49 66.23
C GLU A 270 4.06 -35.40 64.71
N LEU A 271 2.99 -35.69 63.97
CA LEU A 271 2.98 -35.50 62.52
C LEU A 271 2.87 -34.00 62.22
N VAL A 272 3.93 -33.41 61.68
CA VAL A 272 3.95 -32.02 61.20
C VAL A 272 3.31 -31.95 59.80
N GLY A 273 3.57 -32.95 58.96
CA GLY A 273 2.97 -33.05 57.63
C GLY A 273 3.57 -34.17 56.78
N SER A 274 3.39 -34.08 55.47
CA SER A 274 4.05 -34.94 54.47
C SER A 274 4.83 -34.07 53.48
N VAL A 275 6.09 -34.40 53.24
CA VAL A 275 6.96 -33.69 52.28
C VAL A 275 6.97 -34.47 50.97
N GLU A 276 6.70 -33.78 49.86
CA GLU A 276 6.75 -34.37 48.52
C GLU A 276 8.18 -34.32 47.95
N ALA A 277 8.55 -35.29 47.12
CA ALA A 277 9.89 -35.37 46.56
C ALA A 277 10.13 -34.27 45.50
N THR A 278 11.20 -33.51 45.67
CA THR A 278 11.71 -32.59 44.66
C THR A 278 12.48 -33.38 43.61
N THR A 279 11.97 -33.40 42.37
CA THR A 279 12.59 -34.09 41.24
C THR A 279 13.25 -33.08 40.30
N LEU A 280 14.53 -33.32 39.98
CA LEU A 280 15.31 -32.58 39.00
C LEU A 280 15.55 -33.45 37.77
N THR A 281 15.43 -32.84 36.58
CA THR A 281 15.84 -33.45 35.31
C THR A 281 17.29 -33.11 34.95
N ASN A 282 17.80 -33.69 33.85
CA ASN A 282 19.16 -33.41 33.36
C ASN A 282 19.42 -31.92 33.07
N GLN A 283 18.38 -31.15 32.71
CA GLN A 283 18.45 -29.73 32.38
C GLN A 283 17.92 -28.84 33.51
N GLN A 284 17.90 -29.34 34.75
CA GLN A 284 17.45 -28.59 35.93
C GLN A 284 18.43 -28.66 37.09
N TYR A 285 18.42 -27.60 37.90
CA TYR A 285 19.13 -27.49 39.15
C TYR A 285 18.28 -26.76 40.20
N ALA A 286 18.71 -26.82 41.45
CA ALA A 286 18.10 -26.08 42.55
C ALA A 286 19.20 -25.62 43.53
N VAL A 287 19.03 -24.41 44.06
CA VAL A 287 19.88 -23.87 45.13
C VAL A 287 19.13 -24.03 46.45
N VAL A 288 19.65 -24.89 47.31
CA VAL A 288 19.09 -25.16 48.64
C VAL A 288 19.70 -24.19 49.65
N LEU A 289 18.87 -23.31 50.19
CA LEU A 289 19.19 -22.49 51.35
C LEU A 289 19.19 -23.35 52.60
N ASN A 290 20.17 -23.13 53.47
CA ASN A 290 20.36 -23.87 54.71
C ASN A 290 20.40 -25.40 54.45
N PRO A 291 21.45 -25.97 53.84
CA PRO A 291 21.55 -27.41 53.64
C PRO A 291 21.82 -28.17 54.95
N VAL A 292 21.23 -29.36 55.10
CA VAL A 292 21.49 -30.28 56.22
C VAL A 292 22.64 -31.22 55.85
N VAL A 293 23.84 -30.95 56.37
CA VAL A 293 25.04 -31.76 56.08
C VAL A 293 25.41 -32.60 57.30
N LYS A 294 25.40 -33.93 57.13
CA LYS A 294 25.72 -34.91 58.19
C LYS A 294 24.91 -34.71 59.49
N GLY A 295 23.60 -34.45 59.34
CA GLY A 295 22.68 -34.24 60.46
C GLY A 295 22.88 -32.91 61.20
N LYS A 296 23.51 -31.91 60.57
CA LYS A 296 23.61 -30.54 61.09
C LYS A 296 23.14 -29.52 60.06
N GLN A 297 22.29 -28.62 60.53
CA GLN A 297 21.77 -27.50 59.77
C GLN A 297 22.87 -26.44 59.55
N LEU A 298 23.26 -26.17 58.30
CA LEU A 298 24.23 -25.12 57.97
C LEU A 298 23.52 -23.80 57.67
N LEU A 299 23.15 -23.06 58.73
CA LEU A 299 22.45 -21.78 58.62
C LEU A 299 23.26 -20.75 57.82
N GLY A 300 22.63 -20.11 56.84
CA GLY A 300 23.24 -19.10 55.96
C GLY A 300 24.11 -19.67 54.84
N ALA A 301 24.35 -20.98 54.78
CA ALA A 301 25.01 -21.61 53.64
C ALA A 301 24.01 -21.93 52.52
N LYS A 302 24.52 -22.01 51.28
CA LYS A 302 23.77 -22.48 50.11
C LYS A 302 24.39 -23.76 49.55
N GLN A 303 23.59 -24.67 49.00
CA GLN A 303 24.05 -25.85 48.28
C GLN A 303 23.38 -25.97 46.91
N LEU A 304 24.19 -25.99 45.86
CA LEU A 304 23.75 -26.37 44.52
C LEU A 304 23.48 -27.88 44.46
N ARG A 305 22.28 -28.28 43.97
CA ARG A 305 21.92 -29.65 43.60
C ARG A 305 21.52 -29.63 42.12
N HIS A 306 22.13 -30.45 41.26
CA HIS A 306 21.91 -30.42 39.80
C HIS A 306 21.85 -31.81 39.16
N GLY A 307 21.15 -31.92 38.01
CA GLY A 307 21.06 -33.16 37.24
C GLY A 307 19.99 -34.15 37.78
N PRO A 308 19.90 -35.36 37.20
CA PRO A 308 18.80 -36.30 37.48
C PRO A 308 18.83 -36.83 38.92
N ALA A 309 18.04 -36.20 39.79
CA ALA A 309 17.96 -36.50 41.20
C ALA A 309 16.52 -36.36 41.71
N SER A 310 16.10 -37.28 42.59
CA SER A 310 14.91 -37.13 43.41
C SER A 310 15.34 -37.07 44.87
N PHE A 311 14.94 -36.02 45.59
CA PHE A 311 15.29 -35.84 46.99
C PHE A 311 14.16 -35.14 47.76
N PHE A 312 14.09 -35.37 49.07
CA PHE A 312 13.23 -34.61 49.97
C PHE A 312 14.03 -33.44 50.58
N LEU A 313 13.39 -32.29 50.75
CA LEU A 313 13.94 -31.19 51.53
C LEU A 313 13.91 -31.56 53.01
N SER A 314 15.07 -31.57 53.67
CA SER A 314 15.12 -31.87 55.12
C SER A 314 14.49 -30.74 55.94
N PRO A 315 14.00 -30.96 57.18
CA PRO A 315 13.37 -29.90 57.98
C PRO A 315 14.35 -28.75 58.24
N GLY A 316 14.07 -27.58 57.66
CA GLY A 316 14.95 -26.40 57.68
C GLY A 316 15.69 -26.12 56.37
N GLU A 317 15.61 -27.00 55.37
CA GLU A 317 16.03 -26.74 53.98
C GLU A 317 14.92 -26.01 53.21
N GLU A 318 15.26 -24.93 52.50
CA GLU A 318 14.36 -24.20 51.61
C GLU A 318 14.99 -24.06 50.22
N LEU A 319 14.19 -23.87 49.17
CA LEU A 319 14.71 -23.55 47.83
C LEU A 319 14.72 -22.04 47.64
N GLU A 320 15.81 -21.48 47.10
CA GLU A 320 15.93 -20.02 46.92
C GLU A 320 14.95 -19.49 45.87
N ASP A 321 15.09 -19.95 44.62
CA ASP A 321 14.18 -19.63 43.51
C ASP A 321 13.45 -20.88 42.97
N GLY A 322 13.27 -21.90 43.81
CA GLY A 322 12.66 -23.17 43.41
C GLY A 322 13.57 -24.06 42.55
N ILE A 323 13.01 -24.59 41.47
CA ILE A 323 13.73 -25.39 40.46
C ILE A 323 14.04 -24.46 39.27
N GLN A 324 15.32 -24.34 38.94
CA GLN A 324 15.84 -23.51 37.85
C GLN A 324 16.28 -24.38 36.66
N GLU A 325 16.22 -23.83 35.45
CA GLU A 325 16.68 -24.50 34.23
C GLU A 325 18.17 -24.20 33.96
N VAL A 326 18.90 -25.21 33.51
CA VAL A 326 20.32 -25.12 33.14
C VAL A 326 20.47 -24.23 31.91
N VAL A 327 21.46 -23.32 31.92
CA VAL A 327 21.62 -22.35 30.83
C VAL A 327 22.34 -23.03 29.67
N VAL A 328 21.56 -23.48 28.68
CA VAL A 328 22.07 -24.00 27.41
C VAL A 328 22.52 -22.82 26.55
N LEU A 329 23.80 -22.76 26.18
CA LEU A 329 24.37 -21.73 25.31
C LEU A 329 24.55 -22.27 23.90
N ALA A 330 24.08 -21.53 22.90
CA ALA A 330 24.38 -21.74 21.49
C ALA A 330 25.81 -21.30 21.13
N ASP A 331 26.25 -21.60 19.89
CA ASP A 331 27.56 -21.19 19.36
C ASP A 331 27.69 -19.68 19.10
N ASP A 332 26.57 -18.95 19.00
CA ASP A 332 26.53 -17.48 18.93
C ASP A 332 26.35 -16.80 20.31
N GLU A 333 26.31 -17.57 21.41
CA GLU A 333 26.00 -17.08 22.75
C GLU A 333 27.15 -17.19 23.76
N ALA A 334 27.19 -16.26 24.72
CA ALA A 334 28.06 -16.32 25.88
C ALA A 334 27.42 -15.67 27.11
N LEU A 335 27.73 -16.16 28.31
CA LEU A 335 27.38 -15.48 29.56
C LEU A 335 28.50 -14.56 30.01
N LEU A 336 28.19 -13.31 30.33
CA LEU A 336 29.02 -12.46 31.16
C LEU A 336 28.78 -12.83 32.63
N LEU A 337 29.82 -13.35 33.28
CA LEU A 337 29.79 -13.79 34.67
C LEU A 337 30.53 -12.79 35.57
N GLN A 338 30.12 -12.72 36.83
CA GLN A 338 30.80 -11.96 37.88
C GLN A 338 30.97 -12.83 39.12
N ALA A 339 32.17 -12.86 39.69
CA ALA A 339 32.41 -13.55 40.95
C ALA A 339 31.88 -12.71 42.12
N VAL A 340 31.08 -13.33 42.99
CA VAL A 340 30.55 -12.72 44.23
C VAL A 340 31.53 -12.97 45.39
N GLU A 341 32.16 -14.15 45.41
CA GLU A 341 33.14 -14.57 46.43
C GLU A 341 34.45 -15.02 45.76
N GLU A 342 35.51 -15.26 46.55
CA GLU A 342 36.77 -15.81 46.02
C GLU A 342 36.67 -17.34 45.88
N PHE A 343 36.90 -17.87 44.68
CA PHE A 343 36.86 -19.32 44.42
C PHE A 343 37.79 -19.75 43.27
N GLU A 344 38.11 -21.05 43.22
CA GLU A 344 38.83 -21.67 42.09
C GLU A 344 37.84 -22.18 41.03
N GLU A 345 37.90 -21.63 39.82
CA GLU A 345 37.20 -22.15 38.64
C GLU A 345 38.07 -23.24 37.98
N GLU A 346 37.55 -24.46 37.84
CA GLU A 346 38.21 -25.53 37.07
C GLU A 346 37.86 -25.40 35.58
N VAL A 347 38.74 -24.76 34.81
CA VAL A 347 38.52 -24.56 33.37
C VAL A 347 38.91 -25.84 32.62
N VAL A 348 37.90 -26.55 32.12
CA VAL A 348 38.06 -27.61 31.13
C VAL A 348 38.46 -26.97 29.80
N GLY A 349 39.72 -27.17 29.41
CA GLY A 349 40.31 -26.58 28.21
C GLY A 349 40.07 -27.44 26.96
N ASP A 350 38.88 -27.36 26.38
CA ASP A 350 38.61 -27.93 25.06
C ASP A 350 39.24 -27.08 23.94
N GLY A 351 39.70 -27.78 22.89
CA GLY A 351 40.38 -27.17 21.75
C GLY A 351 39.45 -26.84 20.57
N ALA A 352 39.97 -26.00 19.68
CA ALA A 352 39.41 -25.65 18.36
C ALA A 352 38.19 -24.69 18.33
N ALA A 353 38.47 -23.40 18.53
CA ALA A 353 37.85 -22.32 17.76
C ALA A 353 38.93 -21.34 17.26
N THR A 354 38.70 -20.68 16.14
CA THR A 354 39.67 -19.81 15.46
C THR A 354 40.09 -18.60 16.29
N ALA A 355 41.40 -18.40 16.47
CA ALA A 355 41.92 -17.11 16.92
C ALA A 355 41.70 -16.03 15.85
N PRO A 356 41.25 -14.81 16.21
CA PRO A 356 41.30 -13.66 15.32
C PRO A 356 42.77 -13.35 14.95
N PRO A 357 43.05 -12.83 13.76
CA PRO A 357 44.40 -12.37 13.42
C PRO A 357 44.82 -11.21 14.33
N PRO A 358 46.11 -11.09 14.70
CA PRO A 358 46.61 -9.96 15.46
C PRO A 358 46.50 -8.66 14.62
N PRO A 359 46.23 -7.50 15.23
CA PRO A 359 46.30 -6.22 14.52
C PRO A 359 47.74 -5.93 14.09
N PRO A 360 47.94 -5.26 12.93
CA PRO A 360 49.24 -4.72 12.56
C PRO A 360 49.61 -3.51 13.43
N ASP A 361 50.92 -3.32 13.61
CA ASP A 361 51.61 -2.12 14.10
C ASP A 361 51.29 -1.61 15.52
N GLY A 362 52.31 -1.62 16.41
CA GLY A 362 52.30 -0.80 17.63
C GLY A 362 52.93 -1.40 18.90
N GLU A 363 54.26 -1.26 19.00
CA GLU A 363 55.07 -1.21 20.26
C GLU A 363 55.10 -2.42 21.22
N GLU A 364 56.31 -2.95 21.47
CA GLU A 364 56.60 -4.01 22.44
C GLU A 364 56.91 -3.44 23.84
N GLU A 365 56.22 -3.87 24.90
CA GLU A 365 56.81 -3.92 26.26
C GLU A 365 56.32 -5.14 27.08
N GLY A 366 57.18 -6.17 27.14
CA GLY A 366 57.45 -6.94 28.37
C GLY A 366 56.36 -7.79 29.03
N ALA A 367 56.04 -8.97 28.47
CA ALA A 367 55.51 -10.11 29.23
C ALA A 367 56.08 -11.45 28.74
N GLY A 368 56.40 -12.37 29.66
CA GLY A 368 57.29 -13.51 29.42
C GLY A 368 56.75 -14.66 28.54
N GLU A 369 57.66 -15.45 27.98
CA GLU A 369 57.40 -16.61 27.12
C GLU A 369 56.57 -17.72 27.82
N ALA A 370 55.26 -17.77 27.53
CA ALA A 370 54.43 -18.92 27.87
C ALA A 370 54.60 -20.03 26.83
N LYS A 371 55.38 -21.08 27.17
CA LYS A 371 55.48 -22.29 26.32
C LYS A 371 54.10 -22.93 26.16
N ARG A 372 53.78 -23.36 24.93
CA ARG A 372 52.64 -24.25 24.67
C ARG A 372 52.81 -25.53 25.50
N ALA A 373 51.82 -25.81 26.35
CA ALA A 373 51.64 -27.08 27.03
C ALA A 373 50.31 -27.70 26.55
N GLU A 374 50.31 -28.99 26.26
CA GLU A 374 49.15 -29.70 25.73
C GLU A 374 48.23 -30.15 26.89
N GLY A 375 46.91 -29.99 26.73
CA GLY A 375 45.90 -30.74 27.49
C GLY A 375 45.87 -30.58 29.03
N GLY A 376 46.23 -29.41 29.57
CA GLY A 376 46.14 -29.14 31.02
C GLY A 376 44.82 -28.48 31.44
N THR A 377 44.13 -29.06 32.42
CA THR A 377 43.00 -28.38 33.11
C THR A 377 43.52 -27.19 33.92
N GLY A 378 43.05 -26.00 33.57
CA GLY A 378 43.50 -24.75 34.19
C GLY A 378 42.64 -24.36 35.38
N LYS A 379 43.18 -24.42 36.60
CA LYS A 379 42.55 -23.77 37.75
C LYS A 379 42.76 -22.26 37.66
N VAL A 380 41.67 -21.49 37.61
CA VAL A 380 41.69 -20.02 37.58
C VAL A 380 41.08 -19.50 38.88
N LEU A 381 41.90 -18.81 39.69
CA LEU A 381 41.42 -18.12 40.88
C LEU A 381 40.65 -16.86 40.47
N ARG A 382 39.36 -16.80 40.85
CA ARG A 382 38.48 -15.64 40.62
C ARG A 382 38.34 -14.85 41.91
N ARG A 383 38.47 -13.53 41.86
CA ARG A 383 38.28 -12.62 43.00
C ARG A 383 36.90 -11.95 42.95
N PRO A 384 36.32 -11.54 44.09
CA PRO A 384 35.07 -10.78 44.12
C PRO A 384 35.12 -9.57 43.18
N GLY A 385 34.14 -9.47 42.28
CA GLY A 385 34.04 -8.43 41.26
C GLY A 385 34.78 -8.71 39.93
N ASP A 386 35.58 -9.78 39.82
CA ASP A 386 36.15 -10.19 38.53
C ASP A 386 35.02 -10.56 37.54
N ARG A 387 35.16 -10.11 36.29
CA ARG A 387 34.24 -10.43 35.19
C ARG A 387 34.93 -11.18 34.06
N TRP A 388 34.28 -12.22 33.55
CA TRP A 388 34.74 -13.02 32.41
C TRP A 388 33.54 -13.52 31.59
N MET A 389 33.82 -14.18 30.47
CA MET A 389 32.79 -14.75 29.61
C MET A 389 32.96 -16.26 29.44
N VAL A 390 31.83 -16.97 29.44
CA VAL A 390 31.72 -18.39 29.11
C VAL A 390 30.95 -18.51 27.81
N TYR A 391 31.64 -18.93 26.75
CA TYR A 391 31.10 -19.09 25.40
C TYR A 391 30.47 -20.48 25.21
N GLY A 392 29.38 -20.58 24.45
CA GLY A 392 28.88 -21.87 23.98
C GLY A 392 29.73 -22.51 22.86
N PRO A 393 29.27 -23.62 22.26
CA PRO A 393 28.08 -24.37 22.65
C PRO A 393 28.34 -25.22 23.92
N ARG A 394 27.62 -24.94 25.02
CA ARG A 394 27.71 -25.73 26.27
C ARG A 394 26.51 -25.52 27.17
N ASP A 395 26.22 -26.50 28.02
CA ASP A 395 25.34 -26.35 29.17
C ASP A 395 26.13 -25.71 30.34
N TYR A 396 25.57 -24.66 30.96
CA TYR A 396 26.19 -23.97 32.09
C TYR A 396 25.26 -23.91 33.30
N VAL A 397 25.78 -24.32 34.45
CA VAL A 397 25.14 -24.18 35.77
C VAL A 397 25.97 -23.18 36.59
N PRO A 398 25.41 -22.05 37.04
CA PRO A 398 26.15 -21.10 37.86
C PRO A 398 26.44 -21.72 39.24
N PRO A 399 27.72 -21.79 39.67
CA PRO A 399 28.04 -22.15 41.05
C PRO A 399 27.67 -21.00 41.99
N VAL A 400 27.41 -21.34 43.27
CA VAL A 400 26.94 -20.41 44.33
C VAL A 400 27.71 -19.08 44.42
N SER A 401 29.02 -19.10 44.16
CA SER A 401 29.90 -17.92 44.26
C SER A 401 29.94 -17.07 42.98
N VAL A 402 29.07 -17.32 41.99
CA VAL A 402 29.03 -16.63 40.68
C VAL A 402 27.62 -16.11 40.36
N GLU A 403 27.56 -14.87 39.93
CA GLU A 403 26.37 -14.19 39.41
C GLU A 403 26.43 -14.12 37.88
N VAL A 404 25.31 -14.40 37.21
CA VAL A 404 25.17 -14.21 35.75
C VAL A 404 24.69 -12.78 35.52
N VAL A 405 25.54 -11.93 34.92
CA VAL A 405 25.27 -10.48 34.76
C VAL A 405 24.48 -10.19 33.48
N GLU A 406 24.84 -10.84 32.38
CA GLU A 406 24.30 -10.55 31.05
C GLU A 406 24.47 -11.77 30.11
N THR A 407 23.41 -12.18 29.42
CA THR A 407 23.51 -13.11 28.28
C THR A 407 23.84 -12.31 27.03
N ARG A 408 25.05 -12.49 26.50
CA ARG A 408 25.56 -11.82 25.31
C ARG A 408 25.40 -12.69 24.08
N LYS A 409 25.01 -12.06 22.96
CA LYS A 409 24.99 -12.69 21.63
C LYS A 409 26.04 -12.08 20.73
N ALA A 410 26.54 -12.85 19.79
CA ALA A 410 27.28 -12.32 18.65
C ALA A 410 26.35 -11.44 17.81
N ILE A 411 26.76 -10.19 17.56
CA ILE A 411 26.00 -9.25 16.73
C ILE A 411 26.45 -9.47 15.27
N PRO A 412 25.59 -9.98 14.37
CA PRO A 412 25.93 -10.09 12.95
C PRO A 412 25.97 -8.68 12.33
N LEU A 413 27.06 -8.38 11.64
CA LEU A 413 27.28 -7.10 10.96
C LEU A 413 27.68 -7.37 9.51
N ASP A 414 26.90 -6.86 8.57
CA ASP A 414 27.23 -6.87 7.14
C ASP A 414 28.36 -5.87 6.83
N LEU A 415 28.99 -5.98 5.67
CA LEU A 415 30.14 -5.18 5.20
C LEU A 415 29.93 -3.66 5.26
N ILE A 416 28.67 -3.21 5.30
CA ILE A 416 28.25 -1.80 5.36
C ILE A 416 27.63 -1.41 6.71
N GLU A 417 27.56 -2.33 7.67
CA GLU A 417 27.03 -2.13 9.01
C GLU A 417 28.14 -2.18 10.08
N GLY A 418 27.87 -1.58 11.23
CA GLY A 418 28.78 -1.57 12.35
C GLY A 418 28.13 -1.15 13.66
N ILE A 419 28.89 -1.28 14.75
CA ILE A 419 28.53 -0.85 16.10
C ILE A 419 29.65 0.01 16.71
N TYR A 420 29.27 0.95 17.57
CA TYR A 420 30.20 1.65 18.44
C TYR A 420 30.39 0.85 19.73
N VAL A 421 31.64 0.50 20.01
CA VAL A 421 32.05 -0.27 21.20
C VAL A 421 32.96 0.61 22.05
N ARG A 422 32.67 0.65 23.35
CA ARG A 422 33.51 1.32 24.36
C ARG A 422 34.09 0.28 25.30
N ASP A 423 35.40 0.33 25.53
CA ASP A 423 36.02 -0.43 26.61
C ASP A 423 35.90 0.34 27.93
N ALA A 424 35.27 -0.26 28.93
CA ALA A 424 35.04 0.33 30.25
C ALA A 424 36.33 0.49 31.07
N ARG A 425 37.44 -0.17 30.71
CA ARG A 425 38.73 0.01 31.40
C ARG A 425 39.52 1.22 30.89
N SER A 426 39.70 1.35 29.59
CA SER A 426 40.41 2.48 28.96
C SER A 426 39.54 3.69 28.69
N GLY A 427 38.21 3.52 28.65
CA GLY A 427 37.26 4.52 28.17
C GLY A 427 37.28 4.71 26.65
N GLN A 428 38.12 3.98 25.90
CA GLN A 428 38.29 4.14 24.46
C GLN A 428 37.05 3.67 23.70
N VAL A 429 36.50 4.55 22.87
CA VAL A 429 35.42 4.24 21.91
C VAL A 429 36.03 3.94 20.54
N ARG A 430 35.58 2.87 19.88
CA ARG A 430 35.89 2.55 18.48
C ARG A 430 34.63 2.09 17.73
N ALA A 431 34.65 2.19 16.41
CA ALA A 431 33.67 1.51 15.55
C ALA A 431 34.21 0.12 15.18
N VAL A 432 33.34 -0.89 15.20
CA VAL A 432 33.58 -2.22 14.60
C VAL A 432 32.60 -2.36 13.44
N VAL A 433 33.07 -2.83 12.29
CA VAL A 433 32.35 -2.79 10.99
C VAL A 433 32.63 -4.07 10.20
N GLY A 434 31.62 -4.66 9.56
CA GLY A 434 31.80 -5.70 8.55
C GLY A 434 32.23 -7.09 9.04
N GLU A 435 32.26 -7.33 10.35
CA GLU A 435 32.52 -8.63 10.96
C GLU A 435 31.52 -8.93 12.08
N THR A 436 31.04 -10.16 12.19
CA THR A 436 30.19 -10.59 13.31
C THR A 436 30.96 -10.45 14.63
N TYR A 437 30.49 -9.59 15.53
CA TYR A 437 31.24 -9.18 16.72
C TYR A 437 30.53 -9.54 18.02
N MET A 438 31.25 -10.13 18.98
CA MET A 438 30.79 -10.34 20.35
C MET A 438 31.60 -9.44 21.30
N LEU A 439 30.90 -8.64 22.10
CA LEU A 439 31.49 -7.69 23.06
C LEU A 439 32.34 -8.43 24.10
N LYS A 440 33.63 -8.05 24.25
CA LYS A 440 34.54 -8.63 25.25
C LYS A 440 34.08 -8.30 26.69
N PRO A 441 34.58 -9.00 27.75
CA PRO A 441 34.08 -8.83 29.12
C PRO A 441 34.20 -7.42 29.73
N THR A 442 35.01 -6.54 29.12
CA THR A 442 35.17 -5.13 29.53
C THR A 442 34.50 -4.15 28.56
N GLU A 443 33.88 -4.64 27.49
CA GLU A 443 33.30 -3.83 26.42
C GLU A 443 31.77 -3.71 26.58
N GLU A 444 31.28 -2.50 26.33
CA GLU A 444 29.88 -2.08 26.31
C GLU A 444 29.54 -1.43 24.94
N LEU A 445 28.26 -1.44 24.56
CA LEU A 445 27.78 -0.66 23.41
C LEU A 445 27.75 0.82 23.78
N TRP A 446 28.20 1.68 22.86
CA TRP A 446 28.23 3.12 23.07
C TRP A 446 27.18 3.84 22.24
N GLU A 447 26.30 4.60 22.90
CA GLU A 447 25.36 5.48 22.21
C GLU A 447 26.08 6.70 21.62
N LYS A 448 26.12 6.80 20.29
CA LYS A 448 26.54 8.04 19.62
C LYS A 448 25.38 9.01 19.54
N GLU A 449 25.46 10.11 20.27
CA GLU A 449 24.52 11.23 20.12
C GLU A 449 24.92 12.15 18.95
N LEU A 450 23.92 12.77 18.32
CA LEU A 450 24.07 13.72 17.21
C LEU A 450 23.17 14.95 17.43
N PRO A 451 23.50 16.12 16.84
CA PRO A 451 22.60 17.27 16.89
C PRO A 451 21.23 16.95 16.27
N PRO A 452 20.12 17.44 16.82
CA PRO A 452 18.76 17.06 16.37
C PRO A 452 18.46 17.45 14.91
N GLU A 453 19.14 18.48 14.39
CA GLU A 453 19.06 18.83 12.97
C GLU A 453 19.64 17.74 12.06
N VAL A 454 20.75 17.11 12.48
CA VAL A 454 21.42 16.02 11.75
C VAL A 454 20.56 14.75 11.78
N GLU A 455 19.98 14.41 12.94
CA GLU A 455 19.10 13.24 13.04
C GLU A 455 17.85 13.38 12.18
N ARG A 456 17.23 14.56 12.16
CA ARG A 456 16.10 14.89 11.27
C ARG A 456 16.46 14.79 9.79
N LEU A 457 17.70 15.11 9.41
CA LEU A 457 18.20 14.99 8.04
C LEU A 457 18.47 13.52 7.66
N LEU A 458 19.11 12.75 8.54
CA LEU A 458 19.33 11.30 8.37
C LEU A 458 18.02 10.52 8.22
N ALA A 459 17.00 10.84 9.03
CA ALA A 459 15.67 10.22 8.93
C ALA A 459 15.01 10.46 7.56
N LYS A 460 15.16 11.65 6.97
CA LYS A 460 14.60 11.99 5.65
C LYS A 460 15.37 11.39 4.48
N GLN A 461 16.68 11.20 4.62
CA GLN A 461 17.48 10.47 3.63
C GLN A 461 17.05 9.00 3.53
N ARG A 462 16.67 8.35 4.63
CA ARG A 462 16.08 6.99 4.61
C ARG A 462 14.78 6.90 3.80
N LEU A 463 14.06 8.02 3.64
CA LEU A 463 12.89 8.18 2.78
C LEU A 463 13.24 8.67 1.35
N GLY A 464 14.53 8.68 0.97
CA GLY A 464 15.00 9.07 -0.36
C GLY A 464 15.10 10.58 -0.60
N GLN A 465 14.94 11.43 0.41
CA GLN A 465 15.00 12.89 0.27
C GLN A 465 16.33 13.48 0.78
N ASN A 466 17.12 14.04 -0.14
CA ASN A 466 18.47 14.56 0.15
C ASN A 466 18.50 15.92 0.86
N PHE A 467 17.41 16.70 0.81
CA PHE A 467 17.32 18.04 1.40
C PHE A 467 15.99 18.24 2.11
N VAL A 468 15.93 19.19 3.05
CA VAL A 468 14.66 19.65 3.62
C VAL A 468 14.14 20.83 2.78
N PRO A 469 13.08 20.66 1.97
CA PRO A 469 12.33 21.81 1.50
C PRO A 469 11.72 22.54 2.70
N PRO A 470 11.62 23.88 2.69
CA PRO A 470 10.84 24.60 3.69
C PRO A 470 9.40 24.07 3.69
N ALA A 471 8.81 23.95 4.88
CA ALA A 471 7.49 23.35 5.04
C ALA A 471 6.46 24.03 4.14
N ALA A 472 5.86 23.27 3.22
CA ALA A 472 4.92 23.75 2.22
C ALA A 472 3.51 24.01 2.81
N ALA A 473 3.43 24.76 3.90
CA ALA A 473 2.20 25.16 4.60
C ALA A 473 1.33 26.16 3.80
N ALA A 474 1.45 26.16 2.46
CA ALA A 474 0.90 27.15 1.55
C ALA A 474 0.48 26.57 0.17
N ALA A 475 0.33 25.25 0.04
CA ALA A 475 -0.38 24.61 -1.08
C ALA A 475 -1.11 23.35 -0.59
N GLY A 476 -2.43 23.26 -0.83
CA GLY A 476 -3.29 22.21 -0.31
C GLY A 476 -3.27 20.90 -1.10
N GLU A 477 -2.08 20.40 -1.49
CA GLU A 477 -1.94 19.15 -2.23
C GLU A 477 -1.33 18.06 -1.33
N MET A 478 -2.16 17.11 -0.88
CA MET A 478 -1.73 15.96 -0.09
C MET A 478 -0.91 14.98 -0.95
N ASN A 479 0.40 14.94 -0.75
CA ASN A 479 1.22 13.83 -1.24
C ASN A 479 0.94 12.58 -0.40
N LEU A 480 0.08 11.70 -0.91
CA LEU A 480 -0.43 10.47 -0.27
C LEU A 480 0.62 9.37 0.02
N PHE A 481 1.93 9.69 0.01
CA PHE A 481 3.01 8.71 0.06
C PHE A 481 4.26 9.13 0.87
N THR A 482 4.19 10.20 1.65
CA THR A 482 5.22 10.55 2.65
C THR A 482 4.65 10.35 4.06
N PRO A 483 5.16 9.40 4.87
CA PRO A 483 4.85 9.32 6.29
C PRO A 483 5.27 10.61 6.99
N ASP A 484 4.57 10.98 8.07
CA ASP A 484 4.98 12.11 8.88
C ASP A 484 6.32 11.82 9.59
N PRO A 485 7.18 12.84 9.78
CA PRO A 485 8.53 12.64 10.31
C PRO A 485 8.57 12.18 11.78
N GLU A 486 7.42 12.11 12.45
CA GLU A 486 7.27 11.53 13.80
C GLU A 486 7.00 10.01 13.79
N GLU A 487 6.63 9.41 12.64
CA GLU A 487 6.43 7.96 12.49
C GLU A 487 7.69 7.20 12.04
N ALA A 488 8.79 7.90 11.73
CA ALA A 488 10.05 7.26 11.37
C ALA A 488 10.64 6.52 12.59
N PRO A 489 11.01 5.23 12.48
CA PRO A 489 11.51 4.46 13.62
C PRO A 489 12.81 5.08 14.15
N ALA A 490 12.86 5.28 15.47
CA ALA A 490 13.99 5.91 16.15
C ALA A 490 15.32 5.24 15.78
N ARG A 491 16.35 6.05 15.56
CA ARG A 491 17.69 5.55 15.21
C ARG A 491 18.28 4.78 16.39
N ASP A 492 18.65 3.53 16.17
CA ASP A 492 19.58 2.81 17.05
C ASP A 492 20.87 3.64 17.19
N LYS A 493 21.09 4.18 18.38
CA LYS A 493 22.25 5.04 18.68
C LYS A 493 23.57 4.27 18.76
N THR A 494 23.51 2.95 18.98
CA THR A 494 24.70 2.09 19.14
C THR A 494 25.29 1.66 17.79
N ARG A 495 24.46 1.61 16.74
CA ARG A 495 24.90 1.33 15.37
C ARG A 495 25.66 2.50 14.75
N VAL A 496 26.69 2.16 13.97
CA VAL A 496 27.50 3.11 13.20
C VAL A 496 26.60 3.91 12.26
N VAL A 497 26.72 5.24 12.30
CA VAL A 497 25.89 6.11 11.47
C VAL A 497 26.38 6.06 10.03
N THR A 498 25.52 5.54 9.15
CA THR A 498 25.78 5.42 7.72
C THR A 498 25.04 6.52 6.94
N PHE A 499 25.72 7.15 5.99
CA PHE A 499 25.14 8.15 5.08
C PHE A 499 25.59 7.83 3.65
N ARG A 500 24.64 7.62 2.73
CA ARG A 500 24.97 7.37 1.32
C ARG A 500 24.96 8.69 0.55
N ALA A 501 26.14 9.17 0.14
CA ALA A 501 26.20 10.35 -0.71
C ALA A 501 25.53 10.05 -2.07
N ALA A 502 24.69 10.96 -2.55
CA ALA A 502 24.02 10.80 -3.84
C ALA A 502 24.97 11.13 -4.99
N GLU A 503 24.72 10.60 -6.19
CA GLU A 503 25.46 10.97 -7.40
C GLU A 503 25.47 12.49 -7.60
N ASN A 504 26.62 13.02 -8.04
CA ASN A 504 26.90 14.46 -8.15
C ASN A 504 26.63 15.27 -6.86
N SER A 505 26.87 14.67 -5.68
CA SER A 505 26.91 15.38 -4.40
C SER A 505 28.23 15.16 -3.66
N ALA A 506 28.56 16.08 -2.75
CA ALA A 506 29.66 15.97 -1.81
C ALA A 506 29.16 16.15 -0.37
N VAL A 507 29.81 15.51 0.59
CA VAL A 507 29.52 15.65 2.02
C VAL A 507 30.82 15.98 2.74
N GLN A 508 30.77 16.92 3.68
CA GLN A 508 31.88 17.20 4.58
C GLN A 508 31.65 16.52 5.93
N VAL A 509 32.63 15.74 6.35
CA VAL A 509 32.71 15.12 7.68
C VAL A 509 33.88 15.76 8.43
N TYR A 510 33.67 16.15 9.68
CA TYR A 510 34.68 16.76 10.53
C TYR A 510 35.06 15.80 11.67
N ASP A 511 36.34 15.42 11.73
CA ASP A 511 36.92 14.64 12.84
C ASP A 511 37.38 15.61 13.93
N TYR A 512 36.77 15.55 15.12
CA TYR A 512 37.09 16.44 16.24
C TYR A 512 38.43 16.13 16.92
N LYS A 513 38.94 14.90 16.76
CA LYS A 513 40.16 14.38 17.39
C LYS A 513 41.40 14.66 16.54
N GLN A 514 41.29 14.45 15.22
CA GLN A 514 42.29 14.85 14.24
C GLN A 514 42.18 16.35 13.86
N LYS A 515 41.03 16.98 14.13
CA LYS A 515 40.69 18.37 13.77
C LYS A 515 40.70 18.64 12.26
N ALA A 516 40.51 17.59 11.47
CA ALA A 516 40.53 17.60 10.01
C ALA A 516 39.11 17.46 9.45
N ALA A 517 38.84 18.15 8.35
CA ALA A 517 37.65 17.90 7.54
C ALA A 517 38.02 16.92 6.41
N ARG A 518 37.23 15.86 6.19
CA ARG A 518 37.30 15.05 4.98
C ARG A 518 36.05 15.27 4.13
N VAL A 519 36.26 15.48 2.83
CA VAL A 519 35.20 15.53 1.83
C VAL A 519 35.04 14.15 1.19
N VAL A 520 33.82 13.63 1.20
CA VAL A 520 33.44 12.40 0.49
C VAL A 520 32.50 12.75 -0.66
N PHE A 521 32.79 12.22 -1.85
CA PHE A 521 31.99 12.42 -3.05
C PHE A 521 31.05 11.23 -3.27
N GLY A 522 29.82 11.48 -3.72
CA GLY A 522 28.89 10.42 -4.10
C GLY A 522 29.33 9.65 -5.35
N PRO A 523 28.93 8.37 -5.51
CA PRO A 523 27.87 7.68 -4.77
C PRO A 523 28.31 6.95 -3.48
N ASP A 524 29.51 7.25 -2.98
CA ASP A 524 30.18 6.49 -1.93
C ASP A 524 29.43 6.51 -0.57
N LEU A 525 29.59 5.42 0.20
CA LEU A 525 29.01 5.29 1.53
C LEU A 525 29.94 5.88 2.60
N ILE A 526 29.40 6.75 3.43
CA ILE A 526 30.10 7.33 4.57
C ILE A 526 29.75 6.52 5.81
N LEU A 527 30.77 5.92 6.41
CA LEU A 527 30.73 5.38 7.77
C LEU A 527 31.31 6.44 8.71
N LEU A 528 30.50 6.90 9.67
CA LEU A 528 30.88 7.95 10.62
C LEU A 528 31.63 7.34 11.82
N MET A 529 32.91 7.66 11.99
CA MET A 529 33.71 7.20 13.13
C MET A 529 33.24 7.85 14.45
N PRO A 530 33.60 7.34 15.64
CA PRO A 530 33.09 7.85 16.91
C PRO A 530 33.30 9.36 17.11
N ASP A 531 34.50 9.85 16.77
CA ASP A 531 34.93 11.24 16.95
C ASP A 531 34.50 12.21 15.80
N GLU A 532 33.76 11.72 14.80
CA GLU A 532 33.35 12.50 13.62
C GLU A 532 31.91 13.05 13.67
N GLN A 533 31.64 14.17 13.01
CA GLN A 533 30.26 14.65 12.74
C GLN A 533 30.09 15.17 11.31
N PHE A 534 28.86 15.20 10.81
CA PHE A 534 28.51 15.82 9.53
C PHE A 534 28.44 17.36 9.66
N SER A 535 29.04 18.09 8.71
CA SER A 535 28.82 19.53 8.57
C SER A 535 27.43 19.81 8.01
N VAL A 536 26.55 20.44 8.78
CA VAL A 536 25.24 20.90 8.29
C VAL A 536 25.40 22.12 7.39
N LEU A 537 24.82 22.05 6.19
CA LEU A 537 24.74 23.16 5.25
C LEU A 537 23.43 23.93 5.46
N SER A 538 23.50 25.27 5.37
CA SER A 538 22.34 26.15 5.46
C SER A 538 22.35 27.10 4.26
N LEU A 539 21.42 26.89 3.33
CA LEU A 539 21.41 27.50 2.00
C LEU A 539 20.20 28.43 1.80
N SER A 540 20.36 29.44 0.95
CA SER A 540 19.29 30.37 0.60
C SER A 540 18.19 29.71 -0.24
N GLY A 541 16.97 29.67 0.31
CA GLY A 541 15.77 29.13 -0.33
C GLY A 541 14.87 30.22 -0.91
N ASP A 542 13.67 29.82 -1.35
CA ASP A 542 12.58 30.70 -1.80
C ASP A 542 12.85 31.64 -2.98
N LYS A 543 11.82 32.44 -3.32
CA LYS A 543 11.77 33.42 -4.42
C LYS A 543 10.92 34.62 -3.94
N PRO A 544 11.49 35.80 -3.59
CA PRO A 544 12.92 36.14 -3.59
C PRO A 544 13.73 35.28 -2.62
N LYS A 545 15.05 35.19 -2.86
CA LYS A 545 15.97 34.42 -2.01
C LYS A 545 15.96 34.88 -0.55
N ARG A 546 15.76 33.93 0.37
CA ARG A 546 15.85 34.13 1.83
C ARG A 546 16.97 33.23 2.41
N PRO A 547 17.86 33.74 3.27
CA PRO A 547 18.97 32.96 3.83
C PRO A 547 18.48 31.91 4.83
N ASN A 548 19.30 30.86 5.01
CA ASN A 548 19.13 29.78 6.00
C ASN A 548 17.78 29.02 5.92
N VAL A 549 17.21 28.87 4.72
CA VAL A 549 15.89 28.23 4.54
C VAL A 549 16.01 26.73 4.24
N ILE A 550 17.02 26.33 3.45
CA ILE A 550 17.23 24.94 3.08
C ILE A 550 18.35 24.38 3.95
N THR A 551 18.06 23.30 4.68
CA THR A 551 19.07 22.54 5.44
C THR A 551 19.37 21.21 4.75
N SER A 552 20.66 20.87 4.67
CA SER A 552 21.16 19.67 3.98
C SER A 552 22.44 19.14 4.65
N LEU A 553 22.72 17.85 4.51
CA LEU A 553 24.02 17.25 4.83
C LEU A 553 24.91 17.08 3.58
N CYS A 554 24.34 17.11 2.38
CA CYS A 554 25.07 17.03 1.12
C CYS A 554 24.97 18.33 0.30
N LEU A 555 26.09 18.71 -0.31
CA LEU A 555 26.21 19.77 -1.30
C LEU A 555 26.01 19.15 -2.68
N ASN A 556 24.97 19.58 -3.41
CA ASN A 556 24.83 19.21 -4.82
C ASN A 556 25.90 19.93 -5.64
N LEU A 557 26.59 19.19 -6.52
CA LEU A 557 27.65 19.72 -7.40
C LEU A 557 27.10 20.18 -8.76
N GLY A 558 25.86 19.80 -9.09
CA GLY A 558 25.22 20.11 -10.36
C GLY A 558 25.54 19.09 -11.47
N PRO A 559 25.28 19.43 -12.75
CA PRO A 559 24.65 20.68 -13.21
C PRO A 559 23.20 20.80 -12.72
N ASP A 560 22.84 21.97 -12.21
CA ASP A 560 21.53 22.31 -11.66
C ASP A 560 21.20 23.78 -11.93
N PHE A 561 20.00 24.26 -11.55
CA PHE A 561 19.59 25.64 -11.74
C PHE A 561 18.98 26.26 -10.47
N MET A 562 19.48 27.43 -10.08
CA MET A 562 18.92 28.21 -8.97
C MET A 562 18.07 29.35 -9.52
N THR A 563 16.88 29.56 -8.95
CA THR A 563 15.96 30.63 -9.37
C THR A 563 15.76 31.67 -8.27
N ASP A 564 15.72 32.95 -8.67
CA ASP A 564 15.56 34.11 -7.79
C ASP A 564 14.61 35.14 -8.43
N VAL A 565 14.10 36.07 -7.62
CA VAL A 565 13.21 37.16 -8.04
C VAL A 565 13.78 38.48 -7.53
N ILE A 566 14.31 39.28 -8.45
CA ILE A 566 14.97 40.55 -8.12
C ILE A 566 14.10 41.73 -8.53
N ALA A 567 14.01 42.74 -7.67
CA ALA A 567 13.44 44.04 -8.01
C ALA A 567 14.55 44.95 -8.57
N VAL A 568 14.27 45.61 -9.67
CA VAL A 568 15.15 46.57 -10.35
C VAL A 568 14.37 47.84 -10.69
N GLU A 569 15.07 48.95 -10.92
CA GLU A 569 14.52 50.23 -11.37
C GLU A 569 15.37 50.70 -12.56
N THR A 570 14.74 51.18 -13.63
CA THR A 570 15.40 51.68 -14.84
C THR A 570 15.79 53.16 -14.72
N SER A 571 16.56 53.70 -15.67
CA SER A 571 16.97 55.12 -15.67
C SER A 571 15.79 56.10 -15.82
N ASP A 572 14.64 55.62 -16.29
CA ASP A 572 13.36 56.32 -16.40
C ASP A 572 12.34 55.90 -15.29
N HIS A 573 12.86 55.37 -14.17
CA HIS A 573 12.14 55.00 -12.95
C HIS A 573 11.08 53.89 -13.07
N ALA A 574 11.03 53.14 -14.18
CA ALA A 574 10.15 51.99 -14.29
C ALA A 574 10.63 50.85 -13.37
N ARG A 575 9.81 50.49 -12.39
CA ARG A 575 10.09 49.40 -11.45
C ARG A 575 9.72 48.06 -12.05
N LEU A 576 10.70 47.17 -12.18
CA LEU A 576 10.54 45.85 -12.79
C LEU A 576 10.89 44.74 -11.79
N ARG A 577 10.16 43.64 -11.90
CA ARG A 577 10.43 42.37 -11.22
C ARG A 577 10.97 41.40 -12.26
N LEU A 578 12.24 41.02 -12.09
CA LEU A 578 12.91 40.06 -12.95
C LEU A 578 12.94 38.70 -12.25
N LYS A 579 12.34 37.69 -12.87
CA LYS A 579 12.42 36.30 -12.42
C LYS A 579 13.53 35.61 -13.21
N LEU A 580 14.67 35.38 -12.56
CA LEU A 580 15.87 34.87 -13.21
C LEU A 580 16.18 33.43 -12.76
N SER A 581 16.72 32.66 -13.69
CA SER A 581 17.29 31.33 -13.45
C SER A 581 18.77 31.37 -13.81
N TYR A 582 19.62 30.89 -12.91
CA TYR A 582 21.05 30.80 -13.10
C TYR A 582 21.40 29.31 -13.17
N ASN A 583 21.99 28.86 -14.27
CA ASN A 583 22.35 27.46 -14.46
C ASN A 583 23.81 27.31 -14.01
N TRP A 584 24.09 26.37 -13.11
CA TRP A 584 25.33 26.30 -12.34
C TRP A 584 25.83 24.86 -12.14
N HIS A 585 27.13 24.76 -11.88
CA HIS A 585 27.80 23.54 -11.43
C HIS A 585 29.06 23.93 -10.64
N PHE A 586 29.65 22.99 -9.91
CA PHE A 586 30.98 23.11 -9.34
C PHE A 586 32.01 22.45 -10.25
N ASP A 587 33.10 23.17 -10.55
CA ASP A 587 34.20 22.71 -11.40
C ASP A 587 35.34 22.18 -10.51
N VAL A 588 35.19 20.93 -10.04
CA VAL A 588 36.10 20.24 -9.11
C VAL A 588 36.10 18.73 -9.40
N GLY A 589 37.29 18.15 -9.61
CA GLY A 589 37.49 16.71 -9.74
C GLY A 589 37.63 15.99 -8.39
N ARG A 590 37.37 14.68 -8.36
CA ARG A 590 37.48 13.84 -7.15
C ARG A 590 38.90 13.78 -6.57
N GLU A 591 39.91 13.94 -7.42
CA GLU A 591 41.34 13.84 -7.08
C GLU A 591 42.01 15.21 -6.82
N ASP A 592 41.28 16.32 -6.99
CA ASP A 592 41.88 17.65 -6.79
C ASP A 592 42.23 17.90 -5.31
N PRO A 593 43.45 18.41 -5.01
CA PRO A 593 43.82 18.80 -3.65
C PRO A 593 42.96 19.96 -3.13
N ASP A 594 42.36 20.72 -4.04
CA ASP A 594 41.47 21.86 -3.79
C ASP A 594 40.02 21.48 -3.44
N ARG A 595 39.69 20.18 -3.38
CA ARG A 595 38.33 19.65 -3.14
C ARG A 595 37.60 20.22 -1.91
N GLU A 596 38.32 20.68 -0.90
CA GLU A 596 37.73 21.30 0.29
C GLU A 596 37.14 22.71 0.04
N LYS A 597 37.58 23.39 -1.03
CA LYS A 597 37.14 24.77 -1.36
C LYS A 597 35.64 24.87 -1.61
N ILE A 598 34.98 23.82 -2.08
CA ILE A 598 33.52 23.81 -2.31
C ILE A 598 32.71 24.14 -1.04
N PHE A 599 33.26 23.84 0.14
CA PHE A 599 32.65 24.12 1.44
C PHE A 599 33.11 25.44 2.09
N SER A 600 34.02 26.20 1.46
CA SER A 600 34.49 27.50 1.99
C SER A 600 33.37 28.55 2.10
N VAL A 601 32.36 28.48 1.23
CA VAL A 601 31.22 29.40 1.20
C VAL A 601 29.98 28.69 1.75
N ARG A 602 29.60 29.01 3.00
CA ARG A 602 28.47 28.36 3.70
C ARG A 602 27.13 28.40 2.96
N ASP A 603 26.85 29.49 2.25
CA ASP A 603 25.64 29.67 1.43
C ASP A 603 26.01 30.15 0.02
N PHE A 604 26.48 29.22 -0.82
CA PHE A 604 26.87 29.53 -2.20
C PHE A 604 25.69 30.07 -3.02
N THR A 605 24.48 29.55 -2.81
CA THR A 605 23.25 29.98 -3.49
C THR A 605 22.93 31.43 -3.16
N GLY A 606 23.00 31.80 -1.88
CA GLY A 606 22.77 33.15 -1.40
C GLY A 606 23.81 34.14 -1.93
N ASP A 607 25.10 33.81 -1.83
CA ASP A 607 26.17 34.69 -2.28
C ASP A 607 26.19 34.88 -3.81
N ALA A 608 25.97 33.82 -4.57
CA ALA A 608 25.82 33.87 -6.03
C ALA A 608 24.61 34.72 -6.45
N CYS A 609 23.42 34.44 -5.91
CA CYS A 609 22.21 35.22 -6.20
C CYS A 609 22.39 36.69 -5.84
N LYS A 610 22.94 36.99 -4.65
CA LYS A 610 23.21 38.35 -4.16
C LYS A 610 24.18 39.10 -5.08
N THR A 611 25.28 38.46 -5.50
CA THR A 611 26.29 39.03 -6.41
C THR A 611 25.68 39.33 -7.78
N ILE A 612 24.95 38.38 -8.38
CA ILE A 612 24.27 38.55 -9.66
C ILE A 612 23.21 39.66 -9.58
N ALA A 613 22.35 39.62 -8.56
CA ALA A 613 21.32 40.61 -8.32
C ALA A 613 21.89 42.02 -8.19
N SER A 614 23.09 42.18 -7.64
CA SER A 614 23.79 43.47 -7.56
C SER A 614 24.30 43.94 -8.92
N ARG A 615 24.87 43.05 -9.74
CA ARG A 615 25.32 43.37 -11.11
C ARG A 615 24.15 43.76 -12.01
N VAL A 616 23.07 42.98 -12.00
CA VAL A 616 21.87 43.25 -12.82
C VAL A 616 21.22 44.57 -12.39
N ARG A 617 21.05 44.83 -11.08
CA ARG A 617 20.53 46.13 -10.59
C ARG A 617 21.39 47.32 -11.07
N GLY A 618 22.72 47.20 -11.01
CA GLY A 618 23.63 48.24 -11.47
C GLY A 618 23.53 48.52 -12.98
N ALA A 619 23.33 47.48 -13.80
CA ALA A 619 23.18 47.62 -15.25
C ALA A 619 21.81 48.16 -15.68
N VAL A 620 20.71 47.66 -15.10
CA VAL A 620 19.35 48.12 -15.46
C VAL A 620 19.12 49.59 -15.10
N ALA A 621 19.70 50.07 -14.01
CA ALA A 621 19.61 51.48 -13.61
C ALA A 621 20.26 52.47 -14.60
N MET A 622 21.08 52.00 -15.53
CA MET A 622 21.72 52.81 -16.58
C MET A 622 20.93 52.81 -17.90
N GLU A 623 19.87 52.00 -18.01
CA GLU A 623 19.11 51.76 -19.23
C GLU A 623 17.67 52.25 -19.11
N THR A 624 17.10 52.74 -20.22
CA THR A 624 15.67 53.11 -20.27
C THR A 624 14.79 51.88 -20.38
N PHE A 625 13.54 51.99 -19.94
CA PHE A 625 12.57 50.89 -19.95
C PHE A 625 12.36 50.31 -21.36
N ASP A 626 12.24 51.14 -22.40
CA ASP A 626 12.02 50.67 -23.77
C ASP A 626 13.26 49.94 -24.34
N ASN A 627 14.47 50.44 -24.07
CA ASN A 627 15.69 49.78 -24.51
C ASN A 627 15.90 48.45 -23.76
N PHE A 628 15.68 48.45 -22.45
CA PHE A 628 15.73 47.24 -21.63
C PHE A 628 14.65 46.22 -22.01
N HIS A 629 13.42 46.64 -22.32
CA HIS A 629 12.36 45.74 -22.76
C HIS A 629 12.74 45.00 -24.06
N LYS A 630 13.32 45.71 -25.03
CA LYS A 630 13.79 45.16 -26.31
C LYS A 630 15.06 44.33 -26.20
N HIS A 631 16.00 44.70 -25.32
CA HIS A 631 17.35 44.12 -25.26
C HIS A 631 17.70 43.42 -23.93
N SER A 632 16.72 43.18 -23.06
CA SER A 632 16.87 42.55 -21.72
C SER A 632 17.81 41.33 -21.70
N ALA A 633 17.66 40.42 -22.67
CA ALA A 633 18.51 39.24 -22.83
C ALA A 633 20.00 39.57 -23.04
N ARG A 634 20.33 40.66 -23.73
CA ARG A 634 21.71 41.15 -23.87
C ARG A 634 22.16 41.87 -22.60
N VAL A 635 21.38 42.84 -22.11
CA VAL A 635 21.73 43.67 -20.94
C VAL A 635 22.04 42.81 -19.72
N ILE A 636 21.19 41.83 -19.42
CA ILE A 636 21.38 40.92 -18.27
C ILE A 636 22.63 40.06 -18.48
N ARG A 637 22.81 39.40 -19.65
CA ARG A 637 23.98 38.54 -19.89
C ARG A 637 25.30 39.31 -19.87
N VAL A 638 25.35 40.52 -20.45
CA VAL A 638 26.49 41.45 -20.33
C VAL A 638 26.77 41.78 -18.87
N SER A 639 25.75 42.13 -18.08
CA SER A 639 25.94 42.51 -16.67
C SER A 639 26.47 41.37 -15.79
N VAL A 640 26.09 40.11 -16.07
CA VAL A 640 26.50 38.96 -15.26
C VAL A 640 27.88 38.44 -15.65
N PHE A 641 28.10 38.16 -16.94
CA PHE A 641 29.34 37.55 -17.43
C PHE A 641 30.45 38.56 -17.73
N GLY A 642 30.08 39.80 -18.05
CA GLY A 642 30.98 40.80 -18.60
C GLY A 642 31.32 40.55 -20.07
N GLU A 643 31.95 41.55 -20.68
CA GLU A 643 32.52 41.47 -22.03
C GLU A 643 34.04 41.14 -21.94
N ASP A 644 34.60 40.58 -23.01
CA ASP A 644 36.03 40.40 -23.21
C ASP A 644 36.68 41.63 -23.88
N GLU A 645 38.00 41.58 -24.09
CA GLU A 645 38.78 42.67 -24.73
C GLU A 645 38.41 42.92 -26.19
N MET A 646 37.54 42.08 -26.79
CA MET A 646 36.97 42.23 -28.13
C MET A 646 35.49 42.64 -28.12
N GLY A 647 34.90 42.95 -26.95
CA GLY A 647 33.50 43.35 -26.81
C GLY A 647 32.50 42.19 -26.94
N LYS A 648 32.94 40.95 -26.77
CA LYS A 648 32.10 39.74 -26.84
C LYS A 648 31.76 39.26 -25.42
N ILE A 649 30.52 38.83 -25.20
CA ILE A 649 30.04 38.36 -23.90
C ILE A 649 30.77 37.07 -23.51
N LYS A 650 31.29 37.01 -22.28
CA LYS A 650 31.97 35.81 -21.74
C LYS A 650 30.98 34.66 -21.54
N GLY A 651 31.47 33.42 -21.70
CA GLY A 651 30.62 32.22 -21.69
C GLY A 651 30.23 31.69 -20.31
N ASN A 652 30.91 32.12 -19.24
CA ASN A 652 30.67 31.68 -17.87
C ASN A 652 31.11 32.73 -16.85
N LEU A 653 30.68 32.55 -15.60
CA LEU A 653 31.12 33.32 -14.43
C LEU A 653 31.60 32.33 -13.35
N VAL A 654 32.87 32.45 -12.96
CA VAL A 654 33.53 31.58 -11.97
C VAL A 654 33.68 32.32 -10.64
N PHE A 655 33.31 31.68 -9.54
CA PHE A 655 33.54 32.16 -8.17
C PHE A 655 34.77 31.49 -7.58
N CYS A 656 35.91 32.19 -7.58
CA CYS A 656 37.22 31.64 -7.16
C CYS A 656 37.29 31.19 -5.69
N ALA A 657 36.30 31.52 -4.86
CA ALA A 657 36.25 31.14 -3.44
C ALA A 657 35.79 29.69 -3.21
N ASN A 658 35.03 29.11 -4.14
CA ASN A 658 34.44 27.78 -4.00
C ASN A 658 34.32 26.97 -5.31
N SER A 659 34.90 27.44 -6.41
CA SER A 659 34.82 26.83 -7.76
C SER A 659 33.39 26.67 -8.31
N LEU A 660 32.44 27.49 -7.86
CA LEU A 660 31.10 27.56 -8.47
C LEU A 660 31.20 28.25 -9.84
N VAL A 661 30.67 27.60 -10.88
CA VAL A 661 30.65 28.09 -12.26
C VAL A 661 29.22 28.22 -12.76
N ILE A 662 28.82 29.46 -13.06
CA ILE A 662 27.54 29.77 -13.69
C ILE A 662 27.73 29.81 -15.20
N THR A 663 26.95 29.01 -15.93
CA THR A 663 27.10 28.78 -17.38
C THR A 663 26.06 29.52 -18.22
N ASN A 664 24.89 29.82 -17.65
CA ASN A 664 23.84 30.55 -18.34
C ASN A 664 22.96 31.33 -17.36
N VAL A 665 22.36 32.42 -17.86
CA VAL A 665 21.29 33.17 -17.19
C VAL A 665 20.08 33.17 -18.11
N ASP A 666 18.99 32.56 -17.65
CA ASP A 666 17.71 32.47 -18.33
C ASP A 666 16.68 33.37 -17.65
N ILE A 667 16.00 34.20 -18.44
CA ILE A 667 15.03 35.19 -17.95
C ILE A 667 13.65 34.56 -18.09
N GLN A 668 13.03 34.22 -16.96
CA GLN A 668 11.71 33.55 -16.95
C GLN A 668 10.55 34.55 -17.09
N SER A 669 10.64 35.71 -16.47
CA SER A 669 9.70 36.82 -16.69
C SER A 669 10.33 38.19 -16.37
N VAL A 670 9.79 39.22 -17.02
CA VAL A 670 10.10 40.63 -16.83
C VAL A 670 8.76 41.35 -16.67
N GLU A 671 8.38 41.64 -15.43
CA GLU A 671 7.06 42.18 -15.09
C GLU A 671 7.18 43.59 -14.50
N PRO A 672 6.47 44.61 -15.02
CA PRO A 672 6.30 45.87 -14.30
C PRO A 672 5.67 45.62 -12.93
N VAL A 673 6.24 46.23 -11.89
CA VAL A 673 5.70 46.19 -10.52
C VAL A 673 4.46 47.10 -10.42
N GLU A 674 4.39 48.13 -11.26
CA GLU A 674 3.34 49.14 -11.25
C GLU A 674 2.26 48.85 -12.30
N GLU A 675 1.00 48.89 -11.87
CA GLU A 675 -0.15 48.50 -12.69
C GLU A 675 -0.43 49.49 -13.83
N ASP A 676 -0.20 50.79 -13.62
CA ASP A 676 -0.39 51.80 -14.66
C ASP A 676 0.59 51.60 -15.85
N THR A 677 1.83 51.18 -15.58
CA THR A 677 2.81 50.81 -16.61
C THR A 677 2.32 49.61 -17.42
N ARG A 678 1.78 48.58 -16.74
CA ARG A 678 1.19 47.39 -17.35
C ARG A 678 -0.01 47.73 -18.23
N LEU A 679 -0.92 48.57 -17.75
CA LEU A 679 -2.10 49.03 -18.51
C LEU A 679 -1.70 49.90 -19.71
N SER A 680 -0.62 50.68 -19.59
CA SER A 680 -0.09 51.50 -20.68
C SER A 680 0.53 50.65 -21.80
N LEU A 681 1.28 49.61 -21.43
CA LEU A 681 1.77 48.60 -22.38
C LEU A 681 0.63 47.88 -23.10
N GLN A 682 -0.41 47.47 -22.38
CA GLN A 682 -1.58 46.79 -22.97
C GLN A 682 -2.29 47.67 -24.01
N LYS A 683 -2.46 48.97 -23.72
CA LYS A 683 -2.99 49.95 -24.70
C LYS A 683 -2.10 50.08 -25.93
N SER A 684 -0.77 50.09 -25.75
CA SER A 684 0.18 50.14 -26.88
C SER A 684 0.09 48.91 -27.78
N VAL A 685 -0.10 47.71 -27.20
CA VAL A 685 -0.30 46.47 -27.98
C VAL A 685 -1.63 46.50 -28.73
N GLN A 686 -2.71 46.98 -28.09
CA GLN A 686 -4.02 47.14 -28.73
C GLN A 686 -3.95 48.11 -29.94
N MET A 687 -3.29 49.25 -29.78
CA MET A 687 -3.07 50.22 -30.87
C MET A 687 -2.22 49.63 -32.00
N ALA A 688 -1.17 48.86 -31.69
CA ALA A 688 -0.35 48.20 -32.70
C ALA A 688 -1.17 47.20 -33.53
N ILE A 689 -2.02 46.38 -32.89
CA ILE A 689 -2.93 45.46 -33.57
C ILE A 689 -3.90 46.26 -34.47
N GLU A 690 -4.56 47.29 -33.93
CA GLU A 690 -5.50 48.12 -34.68
C GLU A 690 -4.86 48.77 -35.93
N ILE A 691 -3.62 49.25 -35.82
CA ILE A 691 -2.85 49.79 -36.94
C ILE A 691 -2.58 48.70 -38.00
N THR A 692 -2.18 47.50 -37.60
CA THR A 692 -1.97 46.39 -38.56
C THR A 692 -3.26 45.96 -39.25
N THR A 693 -4.39 45.88 -38.53
CA THR A 693 -5.70 45.56 -39.10
C THR A 693 -6.14 46.63 -40.10
N LYS A 694 -6.05 47.91 -39.73
CA LYS A 694 -6.38 49.04 -40.64
C LYS A 694 -5.47 49.07 -41.86
N SER A 695 -4.18 48.73 -41.72
CA SER A 695 -3.25 48.64 -42.84
C SER A 695 -3.57 47.48 -43.78
N GLN A 696 -3.99 46.32 -43.26
CA GLN A 696 -4.42 45.18 -44.08
C GLN A 696 -5.75 45.49 -44.79
N GLU A 697 -6.71 46.09 -44.08
CA GLU A 697 -8.00 46.49 -44.66
C GLU A 697 -7.83 47.53 -45.78
N ALA A 698 -7.03 48.58 -45.55
CA ALA A 698 -6.75 49.59 -46.57
C ALA A 698 -6.09 48.98 -47.82
N ARG A 699 -5.16 48.02 -47.62
CA ARG A 699 -4.52 47.30 -48.73
C ARG A 699 -5.53 46.44 -49.50
N ALA A 700 -6.36 45.66 -48.81
CA ALA A 700 -7.39 44.83 -49.45
C ALA A 700 -8.40 45.66 -50.25
N ARG A 701 -8.85 46.81 -49.71
CA ARG A 701 -9.70 47.77 -50.43
C ARG A 701 -9.01 48.34 -51.68
N HIS A 702 -7.72 48.67 -51.60
CA HIS A 702 -6.94 49.19 -52.73
C HIS A 702 -6.70 48.13 -53.82
N ASP A 703 -6.37 46.90 -53.44
CA ASP A 703 -6.19 45.79 -54.38
C ASP A 703 -7.51 45.46 -55.10
N ALA A 704 -8.64 45.45 -54.37
CA ALA A 704 -9.98 45.26 -54.95
C ALA A 704 -10.39 46.37 -55.93
N HIS A 705 -10.17 47.65 -55.59
CA HIS A 705 -10.46 48.76 -56.52
C HIS A 705 -9.58 48.74 -57.77
N ARG A 706 -8.33 48.26 -57.68
CA ARG A 706 -7.48 48.08 -58.88
C ARG A 706 -8.09 47.02 -59.82
N GLU A 707 -8.51 45.88 -59.29
CA GLU A 707 -9.16 44.82 -60.06
C GLU A 707 -10.50 45.29 -60.67
N GLU A 708 -11.26 46.11 -59.94
CA GLU A 708 -12.50 46.73 -60.41
C GLU A 708 -12.27 47.66 -61.63
N GLU A 709 -11.26 48.53 -61.60
CA GLU A 709 -10.91 49.43 -62.70
C GLU A 709 -10.27 48.70 -63.89
N GLU A 710 -9.44 47.68 -63.65
CA GLU A 710 -8.91 46.81 -64.71
C GLU A 710 -10.05 46.07 -65.43
N ALA A 711 -11.04 45.55 -64.70
CA ALA A 711 -12.22 44.90 -65.28
C ALA A 711 -13.10 45.88 -66.09
N LYS A 712 -13.32 47.12 -65.59
CA LYS A 712 -14.01 48.19 -66.34
C LYS A 712 -13.29 48.51 -67.65
N GLY A 713 -11.96 48.68 -67.60
CA GLY A 713 -11.13 48.97 -68.76
C GLY A 713 -11.20 47.87 -69.83
N LEU A 714 -11.08 46.61 -69.42
CA LEU A 714 -11.21 45.45 -70.33
C LEU A 714 -12.60 45.36 -70.96
N LEU A 715 -13.66 45.57 -70.19
CA LEU A 715 -15.04 45.55 -70.68
C LEU A 715 -15.31 46.68 -71.69
N GLN A 716 -14.74 47.88 -71.46
CA GLN A 716 -14.85 49.00 -72.40
C GLN A 716 -14.05 48.76 -73.68
N GLN A 717 -12.86 48.14 -73.61
CA GLN A 717 -12.13 47.69 -74.80
C GLN A 717 -12.91 46.63 -75.60
N GLN A 718 -13.56 45.66 -74.93
CA GLN A 718 -14.41 44.69 -75.61
C GLN A 718 -15.60 45.34 -76.33
N LYS A 719 -16.28 46.31 -75.69
CA LYS A 719 -17.38 47.07 -76.34
C LYS A 719 -16.90 47.75 -77.61
N LEU A 720 -15.83 48.54 -77.54
CA LEU A 720 -15.26 49.25 -78.70
C LEU A 720 -14.81 48.28 -79.80
N LYS A 721 -14.27 47.11 -79.45
CA LYS A 721 -13.89 46.07 -80.42
C LYS A 721 -15.11 45.46 -81.12
N ASN A 722 -16.18 45.18 -80.38
CA ASN A 722 -17.42 44.66 -80.94
C ASN A 722 -18.13 45.69 -81.83
N GLU A 723 -18.14 46.97 -81.42
CA GLU A 723 -18.66 48.09 -82.21
C GLU A 723 -17.86 48.30 -83.50
N ALA A 724 -16.52 48.21 -83.45
CA ALA A 724 -15.67 48.28 -84.63
C ALA A 724 -15.91 47.11 -85.61
N GLN A 725 -16.10 45.88 -85.11
CA GLN A 725 -16.45 44.73 -85.94
C GLN A 725 -17.85 44.86 -86.55
N ALA A 726 -18.82 45.38 -85.78
CA ALA A 726 -20.15 45.69 -86.29
C ALA A 726 -20.08 46.72 -87.43
N GLU A 727 -19.36 47.83 -87.26
CA GLU A 727 -19.20 48.85 -88.31
C GLU A 727 -18.40 48.34 -89.52
N GLU A 728 -17.42 47.45 -89.35
CA GLU A 728 -16.76 46.83 -90.50
C GLU A 728 -17.74 45.96 -91.30
N SER A 729 -18.57 45.16 -90.64
CA SER A 729 -19.61 44.36 -91.30
C SER A 729 -20.66 45.27 -91.97
N ARG A 730 -21.02 46.38 -91.32
CA ARG A 730 -21.96 47.40 -91.83
C ARG A 730 -21.41 48.07 -93.09
N LYS A 731 -20.12 48.41 -93.11
CA LYS A 731 -19.42 48.96 -94.28
C LYS A 731 -19.43 47.98 -95.46
N ARG A 732 -19.16 46.69 -95.21
CA ARG A 732 -19.24 45.63 -96.26
C ARG A 732 -20.67 45.50 -96.81
N LEU A 733 -21.68 45.51 -95.95
CA LEU A 733 -23.11 45.45 -96.34
C LEU A 733 -23.56 46.72 -97.08
N LEU A 734 -23.06 47.90 -96.72
CA LEU A 734 -23.31 49.16 -97.44
C LEU A 734 -22.66 49.17 -98.84
N ALA A 735 -21.43 48.64 -98.97
CA ALA A 735 -20.77 48.49 -100.27
C ALA A 735 -21.56 47.56 -101.20
N LEU A 736 -21.93 46.36 -100.73
CA LEU A 736 -22.73 45.40 -101.50
C LEU A 736 -24.12 45.95 -101.88
N ARG A 737 -24.74 46.77 -101.02
CA ARG A 737 -25.98 47.49 -101.35
C ARG A 737 -25.78 48.55 -102.43
N ALA A 738 -24.68 49.31 -102.38
CA ALA A 738 -24.36 50.31 -103.40
C ALA A 738 -24.05 49.65 -104.77
N GLU A 739 -23.31 48.54 -104.77
CA GLU A 739 -23.07 47.72 -105.97
C GLU A 739 -24.37 47.15 -106.54
N SER A 740 -25.24 46.60 -105.69
CA SER A 740 -26.54 46.06 -106.09
C SER A 740 -27.43 47.14 -106.71
N ALA A 741 -27.54 48.32 -106.08
CA ALA A 741 -28.32 49.44 -106.59
C ALA A 741 -27.74 50.03 -107.91
N ALA A 742 -26.41 50.03 -108.06
CA ALA A 742 -25.76 50.42 -109.32
C ALA A 742 -26.04 49.42 -110.46
N ILE A 743 -26.02 48.11 -110.16
CA ILE A 743 -26.38 47.05 -111.11
C ILE A 743 -27.86 47.13 -111.49
N GLU A 744 -28.75 47.37 -110.52
CA GLU A 744 -30.20 47.53 -110.73
C GLU A 744 -30.50 48.74 -111.62
N THR A 745 -29.93 49.91 -111.29
CA THR A 745 -30.11 51.16 -112.06
C THR A 745 -29.55 51.02 -113.49
N SER A 746 -28.36 50.43 -113.64
CA SER A 746 -27.73 50.18 -114.94
C SER A 746 -28.50 49.15 -115.77
N GLY A 747 -29.00 48.08 -115.11
CA GLY A 747 -29.81 47.04 -115.72
C GLY A 747 -31.14 47.57 -116.24
N GLN A 748 -31.87 48.36 -115.45
CA GLN A 748 -33.10 49.02 -115.88
C GLN A 748 -32.82 49.97 -117.06
N ALA A 749 -31.84 50.86 -116.95
CA ALA A 749 -31.49 51.80 -118.01
C ALA A 749 -31.10 51.10 -119.32
N GLN A 750 -30.32 50.01 -119.25
CA GLN A 750 -29.94 49.23 -120.43
C GLN A 750 -31.12 48.43 -121.02
N ALA A 751 -32.01 47.89 -120.17
CA ALA A 751 -33.21 47.19 -120.63
C ALA A 751 -34.17 48.15 -121.35
N GLU A 752 -34.45 49.33 -120.78
CA GLU A 752 -35.26 50.36 -121.43
C GLU A 752 -34.61 50.85 -122.74
N ALA A 753 -33.29 51.10 -122.76
CA ALA A 753 -32.60 51.53 -123.96
C ALA A 753 -32.67 50.47 -125.09
N LYS A 754 -32.47 49.18 -124.76
CA LYS A 754 -32.61 48.07 -125.72
C LYS A 754 -34.04 47.93 -126.23
N ALA A 755 -35.04 48.01 -125.36
CA ALA A 755 -36.45 47.92 -125.74
C ALA A 755 -36.88 49.06 -126.68
N ARG A 756 -36.48 50.31 -126.36
CA ARG A 756 -36.73 51.48 -127.22
C ARG A 756 -36.02 51.35 -128.58
N ALA A 757 -34.78 50.87 -128.60
CA ALA A 757 -34.02 50.66 -129.84
C ALA A 757 -34.63 49.57 -130.72
N GLN A 758 -35.11 48.46 -130.15
CA GLN A 758 -35.81 47.41 -130.88
C GLN A 758 -37.17 47.89 -131.44
N ALA A 759 -37.95 48.64 -130.64
CA ALA A 759 -39.21 49.22 -131.10
C ALA A 759 -39.00 50.19 -132.28
N ALA A 760 -38.00 51.08 -132.19
CA ALA A 760 -37.64 52.01 -133.26
C ALA A 760 -37.10 51.29 -134.52
N GLY A 761 -36.40 50.15 -134.36
CA GLY A 761 -35.97 49.31 -135.47
C GLY A 761 -37.15 48.72 -136.25
N ILE A 762 -38.10 48.11 -135.53
CA ILE A 762 -39.33 47.53 -136.12
C ILE A 762 -40.18 48.62 -136.79
N GLU A 763 -40.31 49.80 -136.17
CA GLU A 763 -41.02 50.94 -136.77
C GLU A 763 -40.30 51.45 -138.05
N GLY A 764 -38.97 51.48 -138.06
CA GLY A 764 -38.16 51.83 -139.23
C GLY A 764 -38.33 50.85 -140.39
N GLU A 765 -38.24 49.54 -140.14
CA GLU A 765 -38.45 48.50 -141.15
C GLU A 765 -39.88 48.55 -141.72
N ALA A 766 -40.90 48.67 -140.85
CA ALA A 766 -42.29 48.82 -141.27
C ALA A 766 -42.53 50.13 -142.05
N ALA A 767 -41.82 51.22 -141.72
CA ALA A 767 -41.89 52.47 -142.47
C ALA A 767 -41.27 52.36 -143.86
N VAL A 768 -40.18 51.61 -144.02
CA VAL A 768 -39.54 51.35 -145.33
C VAL A 768 -40.46 50.53 -146.23
N GLU A 769 -41.00 49.40 -145.78
CA GLU A 769 -41.94 48.60 -146.59
C GLU A 769 -43.25 49.37 -146.88
N ARG A 770 -43.77 50.15 -145.92
CA ARG A 770 -44.93 51.03 -146.19
C ARG A 770 -44.61 52.18 -147.16
N ALA A 771 -43.36 52.62 -147.25
CA ALA A 771 -42.92 53.59 -148.26
C ALA A 771 -42.77 52.94 -149.64
N ARG A 772 -42.22 51.71 -149.69
CA ARG A 772 -42.10 50.90 -150.91
C ARG A 772 -43.45 50.62 -151.56
N LEU A 773 -44.40 50.06 -150.81
CA LEU A 773 -45.76 49.76 -151.31
C LEU A 773 -46.48 51.04 -151.79
N ARG A 774 -46.22 52.19 -151.17
CA ARG A 774 -46.71 53.50 -151.62
C ARG A 774 -46.03 53.99 -152.89
N ALA A 775 -44.74 53.69 -153.11
CA ALA A 775 -44.03 54.03 -154.33
C ALA A 775 -44.50 53.15 -155.51
N GLU A 776 -44.68 51.85 -155.29
CA GLU A 776 -45.23 50.91 -156.26
C GLU A 776 -46.67 51.30 -156.67
N ALA A 777 -47.55 51.62 -155.71
CA ALA A 777 -48.89 52.13 -156.01
C ALA A 777 -48.88 53.45 -156.79
N ARG A 778 -48.02 54.41 -156.41
CA ARG A 778 -47.86 55.69 -157.14
C ARG A 778 -47.31 55.53 -158.54
N ALA A 779 -46.46 54.53 -158.79
CA ALA A 779 -45.95 54.23 -160.12
C ALA A 779 -47.09 53.80 -161.05
N VAL A 780 -47.95 52.89 -160.60
CA VAL A 780 -49.14 52.44 -161.36
C VAL A 780 -50.13 53.58 -161.61
N GLU A 781 -50.40 54.44 -160.62
CA GLU A 781 -51.21 55.66 -160.81
C GLU A 781 -50.58 56.62 -161.84
N ALA A 782 -49.26 56.79 -161.80
CA ALA A 782 -48.53 57.69 -162.68
C ALA A 782 -48.49 57.19 -164.13
N GLU A 783 -48.21 55.89 -164.36
CA GLU A 783 -48.21 55.30 -165.70
C GLU A 783 -49.57 55.44 -166.37
N ARG A 784 -50.67 55.18 -165.65
CA ARG A 784 -52.02 55.36 -166.16
C ARG A 784 -52.28 56.82 -166.54
N ARG A 785 -51.94 57.78 -165.69
CA ARG A 785 -52.06 59.22 -165.98
C ARG A 785 -51.25 59.64 -167.21
N LEU A 786 -50.07 59.05 -167.40
CA LEU A 786 -49.16 59.37 -168.50
C LEU A 786 -49.67 58.77 -169.83
N ALA A 787 -50.38 57.63 -169.79
CA ALA A 787 -51.11 57.11 -170.93
C ALA A 787 -52.29 58.04 -171.31
N GLU A 788 -53.16 58.37 -170.36
CA GLU A 788 -54.32 59.27 -170.56
C GLU A 788 -53.88 60.65 -171.11
N ALA A 789 -52.77 61.20 -170.59
CA ALA A 789 -52.20 62.47 -171.07
C ALA A 789 -51.51 62.37 -172.45
N ARG A 790 -51.08 61.17 -172.88
CA ARG A 790 -50.49 60.96 -174.22
C ARG A 790 -51.55 60.91 -175.30
N GLU A 791 -52.70 60.28 -175.05
CA GLU A 791 -53.83 60.31 -175.99
C GLU A 791 -54.33 61.74 -176.20
N ALA A 792 -54.61 62.47 -175.10
CA ALA A 792 -55.06 63.87 -175.17
C ALA A 792 -54.10 64.77 -175.97
N ARG A 793 -52.79 64.66 -175.73
CA ARG A 793 -51.77 65.42 -176.48
C ARG A 793 -51.65 65.00 -177.95
N ALA A 794 -51.94 63.75 -178.30
CA ALA A 794 -51.96 63.29 -179.69
C ALA A 794 -53.15 63.88 -180.46
N ASP A 795 -54.33 63.96 -179.84
CA ASP A 795 -55.51 64.59 -180.41
C ASP A 795 -55.34 66.12 -180.57
N GLU A 796 -54.78 66.79 -179.56
CA GLU A 796 -54.39 68.20 -179.63
C GLU A 796 -53.38 68.44 -180.78
N ALA A 797 -52.32 67.62 -180.87
CA ALA A 797 -51.31 67.74 -181.92
C ALA A 797 -51.92 67.57 -183.32
N ALA A 798 -52.77 66.57 -183.51
CA ALA A 798 -53.47 66.37 -184.78
C ALA A 798 -54.41 67.54 -185.12
N HIS A 799 -55.05 68.18 -184.13
CA HIS A 799 -55.85 69.38 -184.35
C HIS A 799 -54.98 70.58 -184.77
N LEU A 800 -53.86 70.79 -184.08
CA LEU A 800 -52.93 71.90 -184.33
C LEU A 800 -52.23 71.76 -185.70
N GLU A 801 -51.86 70.54 -186.10
CA GLU A 801 -51.30 70.28 -187.44
C GLU A 801 -52.30 70.60 -188.57
N ARG A 802 -53.58 70.23 -188.38
CA ARG A 802 -54.68 70.58 -189.32
C ARG A 802 -54.87 72.10 -189.42
N MET A 803 -54.81 72.82 -188.30
CA MET A 803 -54.91 74.29 -188.27
C MET A 803 -53.72 74.97 -188.96
N ASN A 804 -52.48 74.59 -188.60
CA ASN A 804 -51.27 75.16 -189.17
C ASN A 804 -51.20 74.95 -190.69
N ARG A 805 -51.65 73.80 -191.19
CA ARG A 805 -51.72 73.51 -192.63
C ARG A 805 -52.68 74.47 -193.37
N LEU A 806 -53.84 74.74 -192.78
CA LEU A 806 -54.81 75.73 -193.26
C LEU A 806 -54.23 77.15 -193.29
N GLU A 807 -53.46 77.54 -192.27
CA GLU A 807 -52.76 78.83 -192.26
C GLU A 807 -51.66 78.92 -193.33
N VAL A 808 -50.88 77.86 -193.55
CA VAL A 808 -49.85 77.82 -194.60
C VAL A 808 -50.45 77.88 -196.00
N GLU A 809 -51.58 77.19 -196.25
CA GLU A 809 -52.29 77.26 -197.53
C GLU A 809 -52.86 78.69 -197.78
N LYS A 810 -53.44 79.32 -196.75
CA LYS A 810 -53.87 80.74 -196.79
C LYS A 810 -52.70 81.71 -197.02
N ALA A 811 -51.58 81.51 -196.33
CA ALA A 811 -50.41 82.37 -196.42
C ALA A 811 -49.70 82.26 -197.78
N ARG A 812 -49.65 81.05 -198.38
CA ARG A 812 -49.17 80.86 -199.76
C ARG A 812 -50.03 81.62 -200.76
N ALA A 813 -51.35 81.48 -200.70
CA ALA A 813 -52.25 82.18 -201.62
C ALA A 813 -52.12 83.71 -201.52
N LEU A 814 -51.95 84.26 -200.31
CA LEU A 814 -51.66 85.69 -200.12
C LEU A 814 -50.28 86.08 -200.66
N GLY A 815 -49.25 85.26 -200.43
CA GLY A 815 -47.89 85.50 -200.91
C GLY A 815 -47.75 85.44 -202.43
N GLU A 816 -48.47 84.54 -203.10
CA GLU A 816 -48.52 84.47 -204.57
C GLU A 816 -49.17 85.74 -205.16
N ILE A 817 -50.24 86.25 -204.53
CA ILE A 817 -50.89 87.52 -204.91
C ILE A 817 -49.94 88.71 -204.69
N GLU A 818 -49.21 88.77 -203.56
CA GLU A 818 -48.23 89.82 -203.32
C GLU A 818 -47.02 89.73 -204.27
N GLU A 819 -46.52 88.54 -204.58
CA GLU A 819 -45.39 88.37 -205.50
C GLU A 819 -45.77 88.79 -206.92
N GLU A 820 -46.96 88.39 -207.42
CA GLU A 820 -47.45 88.82 -208.73
C GLU A 820 -47.63 90.35 -208.79
N GLN A 821 -48.18 90.95 -207.74
CA GLN A 821 -48.34 92.40 -207.65
C GLN A 821 -46.98 93.15 -207.55
N PHE A 822 -46.02 92.62 -206.80
CA PHE A 822 -44.67 93.19 -206.66
C PHE A 822 -43.85 93.04 -207.95
N ARG A 823 -43.94 91.89 -208.62
CA ARG A 823 -43.35 91.61 -209.93
C ARG A 823 -43.86 92.61 -210.97
N GLY A 824 -45.14 92.97 -210.93
CA GLY A 824 -45.73 94.07 -211.71
C GLY A 824 -45.12 95.45 -211.40
N ARG A 825 -45.00 95.82 -210.12
CA ARG A 825 -44.36 97.10 -209.69
C ARG A 825 -42.90 97.20 -210.15
N VAL A 826 -42.12 96.12 -210.04
CA VAL A 826 -40.71 96.07 -210.41
C VAL A 826 -40.53 96.16 -211.94
N ALA A 827 -41.36 95.45 -212.71
CA ALA A 827 -41.29 95.50 -214.18
C ALA A 827 -41.55 96.90 -214.74
N ALA A 828 -42.51 97.64 -214.17
CA ALA A 828 -42.89 98.98 -214.63
C ALA A 828 -41.80 100.04 -214.39
N LEU A 829 -41.08 99.97 -213.27
CA LEU A 829 -39.95 100.88 -213.00
C LEU A 829 -38.75 100.57 -213.89
N GLY A 830 -38.51 99.29 -214.20
CA GLY A 830 -37.42 98.84 -215.06
C GLY A 830 -36.03 98.89 -214.40
N ALA A 831 -35.13 98.01 -214.84
CA ALA A 831 -33.84 97.80 -214.20
C ALA A 831 -32.97 99.08 -214.10
N GLY A 832 -33.04 99.97 -215.10
CA GLY A 832 -32.34 101.26 -215.08
C GLY A 832 -32.84 102.21 -214.00
N THR A 833 -34.15 102.40 -213.88
CA THR A 833 -34.73 103.34 -212.90
C THR A 833 -34.64 102.81 -211.48
N ILE A 834 -34.78 101.50 -211.27
CA ILE A 834 -34.59 100.91 -209.93
C ILE A 834 -33.13 101.10 -209.46
N ALA A 835 -32.14 100.98 -210.36
CA ALA A 835 -30.76 101.29 -210.02
C ALA A 835 -30.51 102.79 -209.73
N ALA A 836 -31.36 103.69 -210.26
CA ALA A 836 -31.35 105.12 -209.90
C ALA A 836 -32.04 105.40 -208.56
N ILE A 837 -33.18 104.73 -208.26
CA ILE A 837 -33.89 104.84 -206.97
C ILE A 837 -33.05 104.23 -205.83
N ALA A 838 -32.40 103.09 -206.07
CA ALA A 838 -31.39 102.51 -205.17
C ALA A 838 -30.15 103.41 -204.99
N ARG A 839 -30.04 104.50 -205.76
CA ARG A 839 -29.04 105.57 -205.60
C ARG A 839 -29.63 106.88 -205.06
N ALA A 840 -30.71 106.80 -204.28
CA ALA A 840 -30.91 107.70 -203.15
C ALA A 840 -29.86 107.44 -202.03
N GLY A 841 -28.56 107.44 -202.38
CA GLY A 841 -27.51 106.75 -201.62
C GLY A 841 -26.08 107.35 -201.60
N PRO A 842 -25.72 108.40 -202.37
CA PRO A 842 -24.43 109.09 -202.18
C PRO A 842 -24.34 110.03 -200.96
N GLN A 843 -24.62 111.35 -200.91
CA GLN A 843 -24.88 112.39 -201.92
C GLN A 843 -26.05 112.14 -202.89
N ALA A 844 -27.13 111.57 -202.36
CA ALA A 844 -28.49 111.87 -202.84
C ALA A 844 -29.51 111.94 -201.69
N GLN A 845 -29.22 111.35 -200.51
CA GLN A 845 -29.86 111.73 -199.24
C GLN A 845 -28.87 112.04 -198.10
N ALA A 846 -27.65 112.44 -198.45
CA ALA A 846 -26.71 113.12 -197.55
C ALA A 846 -25.66 113.96 -198.30
N GLU A 847 -25.96 115.11 -198.91
CA GLU A 847 -27.26 115.78 -199.15
C GLU A 847 -28.20 114.92 -200.02
N LEU A 848 -29.53 114.96 -199.94
CA LEU A 848 -30.47 115.76 -199.11
C LEU A 848 -30.47 115.46 -197.60
N LEU A 849 -29.87 116.36 -196.80
CA LEU A 849 -29.98 116.44 -195.34
C LEU A 849 -28.60 116.12 -194.69
N GLY A 850 -28.11 116.59 -193.53
CA GLY A 850 -28.54 117.62 -192.58
C GLY A 850 -27.73 118.92 -192.63
N GLY A 851 -26.42 118.85 -192.90
CA GLY A 851 -25.49 119.99 -192.95
C GLY A 851 -24.41 119.89 -194.04
N LEU A 852 -24.73 119.72 -195.33
CA LEU A 852 -26.06 119.58 -195.92
C LEU A 852 -26.50 118.17 -196.35
N GLY A 853 -25.78 117.03 -196.25
CA GLY A 853 -24.45 116.65 -195.78
C GLY A 853 -24.46 115.98 -194.39
N LEU A 854 -23.66 114.95 -194.10
CA LEU A 854 -22.80 114.12 -194.96
C LEU A 854 -22.44 112.79 -194.24
N SER A 855 -21.94 111.80 -195.00
CA SER A 855 -21.21 110.59 -194.58
C SER A 855 -21.72 109.78 -193.35
N GLY A 856 -22.42 108.65 -193.62
CA GLY A 856 -22.14 107.43 -192.85
C GLY A 856 -23.28 106.69 -192.15
N PHE A 857 -24.47 106.51 -192.75
CA PHE A 857 -25.29 105.34 -192.38
C PHE A 857 -24.78 104.10 -193.10
N MET A 858 -23.74 103.54 -192.47
CA MET A 858 -22.89 102.46 -192.97
C MET A 858 -23.62 101.12 -192.92
N ILE A 859 -23.66 100.40 -194.06
CA ILE A 859 -24.37 99.12 -194.26
C ILE A 859 -25.90 99.38 -194.19
N THR A 860 -26.63 99.54 -195.29
CA THR A 860 -26.39 99.09 -196.68
C THR A 860 -26.07 97.60 -196.82
N ASP A 861 -25.50 97.22 -197.96
CA ASP A 861 -25.91 96.04 -198.72
C ASP A 861 -24.94 95.87 -199.90
N GLY A 862 -25.04 94.77 -200.64
CA GLY A 862 -24.32 94.49 -201.88
C GLY A 862 -23.88 93.04 -202.03
N LYS A 863 -24.74 92.02 -202.02
CA LYS A 863 -26.21 91.94 -201.93
C LYS A 863 -26.76 91.01 -200.82
N ASN A 864 -26.03 90.37 -199.89
CA ASN A 864 -24.68 90.54 -199.32
C ASN A 864 -24.42 91.98 -198.79
N PRO A 865 -23.22 92.39 -198.34
CA PRO A 865 -22.03 91.61 -197.95
C PRO A 865 -22.33 90.86 -196.62
N ILE A 866 -21.49 89.98 -196.08
CA ILE A 866 -20.05 90.13 -195.77
C ILE A 866 -19.74 91.44 -195.01
N ASN A 867 -20.56 91.73 -194.00
CA ASN A 867 -20.20 92.64 -192.90
C ASN A 867 -20.98 92.24 -191.62
N LEU A 868 -21.12 90.97 -191.22
CA LEU A 868 -20.07 89.94 -191.02
C LEU A 868 -18.78 90.42 -190.34
N PHE A 869 -18.73 91.60 -189.70
CA PHE A 869 -19.17 91.92 -188.33
C PHE A 869 -20.60 91.52 -187.88
N ASN A 870 -21.00 90.27 -188.09
CA ASN A 870 -22.26 89.71 -187.56
C ASN A 870 -22.10 89.29 -186.09
N THR A 871 -23.20 88.83 -185.50
CA THR A 871 -23.21 87.92 -184.33
C THR A 871 -22.58 88.44 -183.03
N ALA A 872 -23.27 89.40 -182.39
CA ALA A 872 -23.40 89.42 -180.93
C ALA A 872 -24.75 90.06 -180.55
N GLN A 873 -25.64 89.45 -179.78
CA GLN A 873 -25.71 88.04 -179.32
C GLN A 873 -26.54 87.22 -180.33
N GLY A 874 -26.17 85.98 -180.66
CA GLY A 874 -26.09 84.89 -179.68
C GLY A 874 -27.48 84.28 -179.51
N MET A 875 -28.22 84.07 -180.60
CA MET A 875 -28.29 82.78 -181.31
C MET A 875 -28.86 81.62 -180.47
N ILE A 876 -30.09 81.25 -180.81
CA ILE A 876 -30.51 79.85 -181.05
C ILE A 876 -30.06 78.87 -179.94
N ALA A 877 -30.67 79.02 -178.76
CA ALA A 877 -30.65 78.01 -177.72
C ALA A 877 -32.07 77.88 -177.13
N ASN A 878 -32.65 76.68 -177.27
CA ASN A 878 -33.85 76.14 -176.57
C ASN A 878 -35.18 76.89 -176.79
N GLY A 879 -36.31 76.25 -177.11
CA GLY A 879 -36.60 74.86 -177.52
C GLY A 879 -37.52 74.84 -178.76
N ALA A 880 -37.83 73.73 -179.42
CA ALA A 880 -38.02 72.36 -178.93
C ALA A 880 -39.16 72.24 -177.91
N GLY A 881 -40.35 71.83 -178.39
CA GLY A 881 -41.59 71.72 -177.60
C GLY A 881 -42.28 73.09 -177.39
N GLY A 882 -43.54 73.32 -177.75
CA GLY A 882 -44.53 72.42 -178.34
C GLY A 882 -45.50 71.85 -177.29
N MET A 883 -46.69 72.44 -177.24
CA MET A 883 -47.88 72.03 -176.47
C MET A 883 -47.68 71.98 -174.95
#